data_AF-A0AAV1DCJ6-F1
#
_entry.id   AF-A0AAV1DCJ6-F1
#
_cell.length_a   1.000
_cell.length_b   1.000
_cell.length_c   1.000
_cell.angle_alpha   90.00
_cell.angle_beta   90.00
_cell.angle_gamma   90.00
#
_symmetry.space_group_name_H-M   'P 1'
#
loop_
_entity.id
_entity.type
_entity.pdbx_description
1 polymer ?
#
loop_
_entity_poly.entity_id
_entity_poly.type
_entity_poly.pdbx_seq_one_letter_code
_entity_poly.pdbx_strand_id
1 'polypeptide(L)'
;MYSNFKEQAIEYVRQAVQEDNAGNYAKAFPLYMNALEYFKTHLKYEKNAKIKEAITQKFTEYLRRAEEIRAVLDEGGGSGPAANGDAAVATRPKTKPKDGGEGDGEDPEQSKLRAGLNSAIVREKPNVKWNDVAGLESAKQALQEAVILPVKFPQFFTGKRRPWRAFLLYGPPGTGKSYLAKAVATEADSTFFSVSSSDLVSKWMGESEKLVSNLFQMARESAPSIIFVDEIDSLCGQRGEGNESEASRRIKTELLVQMQGVGHNDEKVLVLAATNTPYALDQAIRRRFDKRIYIPLPDLKARQHMFKVHLGDTPHNLTESDFEDLARKTEGFSGSDISVCVKDVLFEPVRKTQDAMFFIKTPNGLWVPCGPNQPGAIQTTMQELAGKGLAAKITPPPISKSDFDKVLARQRPTVSKSDLEVHERFTKEFGEEELALQFIVGRCWHAYFHCKFEYFTSRKRTVHLWLHYIVYMGFHSHPNSESVIQANYELLSSVIGSSQEAEDAAIHHYTKTFRGFSVMLTPDQAKKLAESDSVLSVFESRMNKIHTTQSWNFLRIDSAQQYNNLPLSVKSDVIVGVIDTGIWPESKSFDDSGLGPVPSRFKGQCETGEMFTLANCNRKIIGARYYLNGFLAGGKTLESFNQTFFRSPRDDNGHGSHTASTIAGSLVLDASLSGLANGTARGGAPSARLAIYKAGWFGFLSDADILAAFDDAIHDGVDILSLSIGPNPPQADYFHDAMSIGTFHAFHKGIVVTASAGNSMLPGTATGVAPWILTVAASTLDRELESTITLNNSSTTITGYGLNPSDLESANGLIFGSEAALPGIPQINASFCQTNKMNPNLTKGKIVVCDLENEAADRIQKRVYIRSIGGVGMIVVDPLAQDILFQFGLQATVITPQASEELQAYIAAEMNPVARIPRTTTFMSTIPAPAMASFSSKGPNIITPDIIKPDVTAPGVNILAAWSPVSLSSTGGRSYDYNIISGTSMACPHVSAVAAILKASHPSWSPAAIKSAIMTTASPLDNSGNYIRRHPDNSIANPFDYGSGHINPVAAIDPGLIYDYNTDDIIDFLCSNGANSTQLKTLIDQEQSCKEPLKLSYNFNYPSIGVANMTGFVSVYRIVTYVGNGPTVYKPDIEFPSGVNVTVTPSMLNFTNEGEKLSFRVDFNPYQASNGSFVFGSLTWSNGIHRVRSPIAVTVTLV
;
A
#
# COMPACT_ATOMS: atom_id res chain seq x y z
N MET A 1 7.34 15.03 -29.59
CA MET A 1 6.56 15.80 -30.59
C MET A 1 6.66 17.29 -30.25
N TYR A 2 7.85 17.90 -30.38
CA TYR A 2 8.18 19.20 -29.74
C TYR A 2 8.32 20.39 -30.68
N SER A 3 7.98 20.29 -31.97
CA SER A 3 8.36 21.31 -32.95
C SER A 3 7.24 22.17 -33.53
N ASN A 4 6.11 22.45 -32.84
CA ASN A 4 5.09 23.29 -33.49
C ASN A 4 4.28 24.30 -32.67
N PHE A 5 4.52 24.47 -31.37
CA PHE A 5 3.75 25.43 -30.56
C PHE A 5 4.02 26.90 -30.93
N LYS A 6 5.24 27.22 -31.36
CA LYS A 6 5.60 28.58 -31.80
C LYS A 6 4.89 28.96 -33.10
N GLU A 7 4.85 28.06 -34.08
CA GLU A 7 4.17 28.32 -35.36
C GLU A 7 2.66 28.40 -35.17
N GLN A 8 2.08 27.55 -34.31
CA GLN A 8 0.67 27.62 -33.94
C GLN A 8 0.32 28.93 -33.23
N ALA A 9 1.14 29.39 -32.28
CA ALA A 9 0.94 30.68 -31.62
C ALA A 9 0.97 31.83 -32.64
N ILE A 10 1.93 31.83 -33.58
CA ILE A 10 2.03 32.86 -34.63
C ILE A 10 0.82 32.82 -35.57
N GLU A 11 0.32 31.65 -35.93
CA GLU A 11 -0.85 31.50 -36.79
C GLU A 11 -2.13 32.03 -36.11
N TYR A 12 -2.34 31.69 -34.83
CA TYR A 12 -3.46 32.26 -34.06
C TYR A 12 -3.34 33.78 -33.89
N VAL A 13 -2.14 34.32 -33.66
CA VAL A 13 -1.93 35.78 -33.64
C VAL A 13 -2.28 36.38 -34.99
N ARG A 14 -1.87 35.77 -36.10
CA ARG A 14 -2.13 36.31 -37.44
C ARG A 14 -3.63 36.40 -37.72
N GLN A 15 -4.38 35.36 -37.35
CA GLN A 15 -5.84 35.34 -37.47
C GLN A 15 -6.49 36.33 -36.50
N ALA A 16 -5.99 36.42 -35.25
CA ALA A 16 -6.48 37.36 -34.26
C ALA A 16 -6.33 38.81 -34.73
N VAL A 17 -5.14 39.18 -35.24
CA VAL A 17 -4.84 40.52 -35.77
C VAL A 17 -5.68 40.81 -37.02
N GLN A 18 -5.95 39.83 -37.86
CA GLN A 18 -6.80 40.00 -39.03
C GLN A 18 -8.25 40.32 -38.63
N GLU A 19 -8.81 39.59 -37.67
CA GLU A 19 -10.15 39.85 -37.15
C GLU A 19 -10.22 41.14 -36.32
N ASP A 20 -9.16 41.47 -35.57
CA ASP A 20 -9.01 42.72 -34.80
C ASP A 20 -8.99 43.95 -35.74
N ASN A 21 -8.20 43.89 -36.81
CA ASN A 21 -8.16 44.94 -37.84
C ASN A 21 -9.47 45.04 -38.64
N ALA A 22 -10.20 43.93 -38.78
CA ALA A 22 -11.53 43.91 -39.39
C ALA A 22 -12.63 44.43 -38.45
N GLY A 23 -12.31 44.81 -37.21
CA GLY A 23 -13.26 45.26 -36.19
C GLY A 23 -14.13 44.13 -35.61
N ASN A 24 -13.83 42.87 -35.91
CA ASN A 24 -14.56 41.70 -35.43
C ASN A 24 -14.04 41.25 -34.04
N TYR A 25 -14.17 42.15 -33.07
CA TYR A 25 -13.68 41.97 -31.70
C TYR A 25 -14.13 40.66 -31.04
N ALA A 26 -15.35 40.20 -31.32
CA ALA A 26 -15.90 38.95 -30.77
C ALA A 26 -15.20 37.68 -31.30
N LYS A 27 -14.58 37.74 -32.48
CA LYS A 27 -13.75 36.66 -33.05
C LYS A 27 -12.27 36.85 -32.74
N ALA A 28 -11.79 38.10 -32.71
CA ALA A 28 -10.41 38.41 -32.40
C ALA A 28 -10.02 38.02 -30.97
N PHE A 29 -10.90 38.27 -29.98
CA PHE A 29 -10.63 37.97 -28.57
C PHE A 29 -10.27 36.50 -28.29
N PRO A 30 -11.10 35.50 -28.67
CA PRO A 30 -10.76 34.10 -28.44
C PRO A 30 -9.51 33.65 -29.20
N LEU A 31 -9.21 34.25 -30.37
CA LEU A 31 -7.98 33.94 -31.13
C LEU A 31 -6.73 34.49 -30.42
N TYR A 32 -6.78 35.68 -29.85
CA TYR A 32 -5.69 36.20 -29.01
C TYR A 32 -5.49 35.34 -27.76
N MET A 33 -6.57 34.89 -27.10
CA MET A 33 -6.47 34.02 -25.92
C MET A 33 -5.84 32.66 -26.26
N ASN A 34 -6.20 32.07 -27.41
CA ASN A 34 -5.58 30.83 -27.88
C ASN A 34 -4.09 31.03 -28.21
N ALA A 35 -3.74 32.14 -28.88
CA ALA A 35 -2.34 32.47 -29.16
C ALA A 35 -1.50 32.60 -27.88
N LEU A 36 -2.06 33.24 -26.84
CA LEU A 36 -1.42 33.39 -25.55
C LEU A 36 -1.20 32.04 -24.87
N GLU A 37 -2.17 31.14 -24.87
CA GLU A 37 -1.99 29.78 -24.31
C GLU A 37 -0.89 28.99 -25.02
N TYR A 38 -0.76 29.10 -26.35
CA TYR A 38 0.34 28.48 -27.09
C TYR A 38 1.69 29.14 -26.81
N PHE A 39 1.75 30.48 -26.68
CA PHE A 39 2.99 31.17 -26.27
C PHE A 39 3.41 30.82 -24.85
N LYS A 40 2.46 30.73 -23.91
CA LYS A 40 2.70 30.30 -22.51
C LYS A 40 3.23 28.87 -22.46
N THR A 41 2.65 27.99 -23.26
CA THR A 41 3.12 26.61 -23.40
C THR A 41 4.51 26.57 -24.02
N HIS A 42 4.80 27.36 -25.04
CA HIS A 42 6.14 27.43 -25.64
C HIS A 42 7.18 28.01 -24.66
N LEU A 43 6.84 29.06 -23.89
CA LEU A 43 7.70 29.65 -22.85
C LEU A 43 8.06 28.68 -21.72
N LYS A 44 7.22 27.65 -21.48
CA LYS A 44 7.49 26.57 -20.51
C LYS A 44 8.64 25.66 -20.96
N TYR A 45 8.86 25.53 -22.27
CA TYR A 45 9.85 24.60 -22.84
C TYR A 45 11.02 25.31 -23.56
N GLU A 46 10.95 26.63 -23.79
CA GLU A 46 12.03 27.43 -24.38
C GLU A 46 13.18 27.65 -23.37
N LYS A 47 14.39 27.20 -23.76
CA LYS A 47 15.60 27.24 -22.91
C LYS A 47 16.48 28.47 -23.21
N ASN A 48 16.28 29.14 -24.34
CA ASN A 48 17.07 30.31 -24.72
C ASN A 48 16.51 31.59 -24.11
N ALA A 49 17.27 32.22 -23.21
CA ALA A 49 16.85 33.41 -22.46
C ALA A 49 16.46 34.60 -23.34
N LYS A 50 17.18 34.86 -24.44
CA LYS A 50 16.87 35.99 -25.34
C LYS A 50 15.56 35.78 -26.11
N ILE A 51 15.28 34.54 -26.51
CA ILE A 51 14.03 34.18 -27.18
C ILE A 51 12.88 34.23 -26.18
N LYS A 52 13.10 33.76 -24.95
CA LYS A 52 12.13 33.82 -23.86
C LYS A 52 11.73 35.26 -23.54
N GLU A 53 12.70 36.17 -23.49
CA GLU A 53 12.45 37.60 -23.27
C GLU A 53 11.66 38.24 -24.43
N ALA A 54 12.06 37.98 -25.69
CA ALA A 54 11.35 38.49 -26.86
C ALA A 54 9.89 37.97 -26.96
N ILE A 55 9.66 36.69 -26.63
CA ILE A 55 8.32 36.10 -26.63
C ILE A 55 7.50 36.61 -25.43
N THR A 56 8.13 36.84 -24.28
CA THR A 56 7.46 37.42 -23.10
C THR A 56 7.00 38.85 -23.39
N GLN A 57 7.80 39.67 -24.07
CA GLN A 57 7.38 41.01 -24.49
C GLN A 57 6.18 40.97 -25.43
N LYS A 58 6.19 40.07 -26.42
CA LYS A 58 5.04 39.88 -27.33
C LYS A 58 3.81 39.31 -26.65
N PHE A 59 3.99 38.39 -25.70
CA PHE A 59 2.91 37.86 -24.87
C PHE A 59 2.19 38.98 -24.11
N THR A 60 2.95 39.88 -23.46
CA THR A 60 2.37 41.01 -22.74
C THR A 60 1.66 41.99 -23.68
N GLU A 61 2.21 42.24 -24.87
CA GLU A 61 1.58 43.09 -25.88
C GLU A 61 0.22 42.56 -26.33
N TYR A 62 0.13 41.26 -26.65
CA TYR A 62 -1.13 40.63 -27.06
C TYR A 62 -2.13 40.46 -25.93
N LEU A 63 -1.65 40.21 -24.70
CA LEU A 63 -2.52 40.16 -23.51
C LEU A 63 -3.18 41.51 -23.27
N ARG A 64 -2.40 42.60 -23.34
CA ARG A 64 -2.93 43.96 -23.19
C ARG A 64 -3.98 44.27 -24.26
N ARG A 65 -3.74 43.87 -25.52
CA ARG A 65 -4.72 44.04 -26.60
C ARG A 65 -5.99 43.21 -26.37
N ALA A 66 -5.86 41.97 -25.89
CA ALA A 66 -7.01 41.14 -25.56
C ALA A 66 -7.86 41.74 -24.42
N GLU A 67 -7.23 42.34 -23.42
CA GLU A 67 -7.92 43.05 -22.33
C GLU A 67 -8.66 44.31 -22.82
N GLU A 68 -8.04 45.08 -23.73
CA GLU A 68 -8.71 46.21 -24.40
C GLU A 68 -9.93 45.75 -25.20
N ILE A 69 -9.81 44.66 -25.96
CA ILE A 69 -10.92 44.08 -26.73
C ILE A 69 -12.03 43.57 -25.80
N ARG A 70 -11.68 42.95 -24.67
CA ARG A 70 -12.65 42.51 -23.67
C ARG A 70 -13.47 43.68 -23.13
N ALA A 71 -12.80 44.79 -22.78
CA ALA A 71 -13.48 46.00 -22.31
C ALA A 71 -14.46 46.56 -23.37
N VAL A 72 -14.10 46.48 -24.65
CA VAL A 72 -14.97 46.88 -25.76
C VAL A 72 -16.15 45.91 -25.96
N LEU A 73 -15.96 44.61 -25.72
CA LEU A 73 -17.03 43.61 -25.81
C LEU A 73 -18.04 43.71 -24.66
N ASP A 74 -17.59 44.18 -23.49
CA ASP A 74 -18.43 44.33 -22.30
C ASP A 74 -19.41 45.54 -22.38
N GLU A 75 -19.22 46.49 -23.32
CA GLU A 75 -20.06 47.71 -23.46
C GLU A 75 -21.16 47.68 -24.58
N GLY A 76 -21.28 46.60 -25.38
CA GLY A 76 -22.49 46.30 -26.18
C GLY A 76 -22.68 46.91 -27.59
N GLY A 77 -22.38 46.11 -28.63
CA GLY A 77 -23.18 45.79 -29.84
C GLY A 77 -23.57 46.84 -30.93
N GLY A 78 -23.03 46.68 -32.17
CA GLY A 78 -23.61 47.23 -33.41
C GLY A 78 -22.84 46.96 -34.74
N SER A 79 -23.49 46.26 -35.69
CA SER A 79 -23.21 45.82 -37.09
C SER A 79 -22.21 46.57 -38.04
N GLY A 80 -21.49 45.79 -38.89
CA GLY A 80 -20.46 46.19 -39.90
C GLY A 80 -20.93 46.60 -41.32
N PRO A 81 -20.02 46.73 -42.34
CA PRO A 81 -20.07 45.85 -43.55
C PRO A 81 -18.77 45.65 -44.41
N ALA A 82 -18.67 44.45 -45.03
CA ALA A 82 -18.27 44.03 -46.41
C ALA A 82 -16.94 44.42 -47.16
N ALA A 83 -16.22 43.36 -47.61
CA ALA A 83 -15.82 43.00 -49.00
C ALA A 83 -14.33 43.03 -49.51
N ASN A 84 -13.93 41.85 -50.04
CA ASN A 84 -13.09 41.53 -51.23
C ASN A 84 -11.54 41.47 -51.20
N GLY A 85 -11.00 40.34 -51.73
CA GLY A 85 -9.82 40.37 -52.62
C GLY A 85 -8.73 39.28 -52.51
N ASP A 86 -8.97 38.09 -53.08
CA ASP A 86 -8.12 37.20 -53.91
C ASP A 86 -6.65 36.75 -53.61
N ALA A 87 -6.45 35.45 -53.95
CA ALA A 87 -5.31 34.79 -54.65
C ALA A 87 -3.98 34.54 -53.88
N ALA A 88 -3.22 33.43 -54.03
CA ALA A 88 -3.25 32.25 -54.89
C ALA A 88 -2.06 31.26 -54.56
N VAL A 89 -2.26 29.94 -54.78
CA VAL A 89 -1.36 28.96 -55.48
C VAL A 89 -0.02 28.56 -54.76
N ALA A 90 0.51 27.32 -54.65
CA ALA A 90 0.49 26.10 -55.48
C ALA A 90 1.14 24.84 -54.81
N THR A 91 0.63 23.64 -55.17
CA THR A 91 1.33 22.39 -55.59
C THR A 91 2.23 21.53 -54.66
N ARG A 92 1.70 20.33 -54.35
CA ARG A 92 2.35 18.98 -54.48
C ARG A 92 2.55 18.64 -55.99
N PRO A 93 3.30 17.60 -56.49
CA PRO A 93 3.43 16.24 -55.91
C PRO A 93 4.65 15.33 -56.30
N LYS A 94 4.71 14.16 -55.61
CA LYS A 94 5.10 12.77 -55.99
C LYS A 94 5.98 12.48 -57.23
N THR A 95 6.92 11.53 -57.07
CA THR A 95 7.00 10.28 -57.89
C THR A 95 7.90 9.18 -57.30
N LYS A 96 7.39 7.94 -57.37
CA LYS A 96 8.03 6.60 -57.37
C LYS A 96 8.00 6.10 -58.85
N PRO A 97 8.40 4.87 -59.26
CA PRO A 97 9.44 3.89 -58.86
C PRO A 97 10.11 3.15 -60.08
N LYS A 98 10.77 1.99 -59.80
CA LYS A 98 11.04 0.77 -60.63
C LYS A 98 12.33 0.73 -61.47
N ASP A 99 13.04 -0.40 -61.70
CA ASP A 99 12.88 -1.84 -61.36
C ASP A 99 14.25 -2.56 -61.60
N GLY A 100 14.41 -3.78 -61.06
CA GLY A 100 15.16 -4.86 -61.74
C GLY A 100 16.30 -5.60 -60.99
N GLY A 101 16.11 -6.90 -60.74
CA GLY A 101 17.16 -7.94 -60.82
C GLY A 101 17.28 -8.94 -59.64
N GLU A 102 16.89 -10.20 -59.86
CA GLU A 102 17.06 -11.37 -58.97
C GLU A 102 18.47 -12.00 -59.03
N GLY A 103 18.90 -12.64 -57.93
CA GLY A 103 20.02 -13.59 -57.87
C GLY A 103 20.28 -14.11 -56.44
N ASP A 104 20.11 -15.42 -56.23
CA ASP A 104 20.31 -16.15 -54.97
C ASP A 104 21.75 -16.09 -54.43
N GLY A 105 21.89 -15.91 -53.11
CA GLY A 105 23.13 -16.07 -52.35
C GLY A 105 22.90 -15.87 -50.84
N GLU A 106 23.32 -16.84 -50.02
CA GLU A 106 23.21 -16.80 -48.56
C GLU A 106 23.70 -15.48 -47.96
N ASP A 107 22.90 -14.95 -47.03
CA ASP A 107 23.06 -13.62 -46.45
C ASP A 107 24.34 -13.49 -45.59
N PRO A 108 25.30 -12.62 -45.97
CA PRO A 108 26.52 -12.34 -45.21
C PRO A 108 26.25 -11.80 -43.79
N GLU A 109 25.05 -11.27 -43.51
CA GLU A 109 24.68 -10.81 -42.17
C GLU A 109 24.53 -11.96 -41.16
N GLN A 110 24.00 -13.12 -41.57
CA GLN A 110 23.81 -14.26 -40.65
C GLN A 110 25.14 -14.81 -40.12
N SER A 111 26.20 -14.79 -40.95
CA SER A 111 27.53 -15.27 -40.56
C SER A 111 28.21 -14.34 -39.54
N LYS A 112 28.04 -13.01 -39.66
CA LYS A 112 28.57 -12.03 -38.70
C LYS A 112 27.84 -12.06 -37.35
N LEU A 113 26.51 -12.25 -37.37
CA LEU A 113 25.70 -12.41 -36.15
C LEU A 113 26.05 -13.70 -35.38
N ARG A 114 26.33 -14.81 -36.08
CA ARG A 114 26.79 -16.07 -35.46
C ARG A 114 28.15 -15.95 -34.77
N ALA A 115 29.06 -15.12 -35.28
CA ALA A 115 30.36 -14.88 -34.65
C ALA A 115 30.27 -14.05 -33.36
N GLY A 116 29.33 -13.09 -33.28
CA GLY A 116 29.09 -12.29 -32.07
C GLY A 116 28.39 -13.05 -30.94
N LEU A 117 27.67 -14.13 -31.26
CA LEU A 117 26.96 -14.99 -30.30
C LEU A 117 27.87 -15.97 -29.55
N ASN A 118 28.95 -16.42 -30.18
CA ASN A 118 29.89 -17.37 -29.56
C ASN A 118 30.67 -16.78 -28.37
N SER A 119 30.66 -15.46 -28.16
CA SER A 119 31.29 -14.82 -26.99
C SER A 119 30.34 -14.62 -25.79
N ALA A 120 29.02 -14.61 -26.02
CA ALA A 120 28.02 -14.38 -24.97
C ALA A 120 27.41 -15.66 -24.39
N ILE A 121 27.40 -16.76 -25.17
CA ILE A 121 26.83 -18.04 -24.74
C ILE A 121 27.97 -18.95 -24.23
N VAL A 122 28.00 -19.21 -22.92
CA VAL A 122 29.02 -20.10 -22.34
C VAL A 122 28.60 -21.55 -22.53
N ARG A 123 29.35 -22.27 -23.37
CA ARG A 123 29.23 -23.73 -23.54
C ARG A 123 30.14 -24.43 -22.53
N GLU A 124 29.57 -24.95 -21.46
CA GLU A 124 30.32 -25.65 -20.41
C GLU A 124 30.01 -27.15 -20.40
N LYS A 125 30.99 -27.96 -19.97
CA LYS A 125 30.74 -29.27 -19.36
C LYS A 125 30.98 -29.12 -17.86
N PRO A 126 29.94 -28.86 -17.04
CA PRO A 126 30.12 -28.72 -15.61
C PRO A 126 30.71 -30.00 -15.00
N ASN A 127 31.48 -29.88 -13.91
CA ASN A 127 32.02 -31.01 -13.15
C ASN A 127 31.49 -31.01 -11.71
N VAL A 128 30.17 -30.79 -11.57
CA VAL A 128 29.47 -30.84 -10.28
C VAL A 128 28.69 -32.14 -10.24
N LYS A 129 28.85 -32.97 -9.22
CA LYS A 129 28.15 -34.26 -9.10
C LYS A 129 26.97 -34.14 -8.15
N TRP A 130 26.04 -35.11 -8.19
CA TRP A 130 24.91 -35.13 -7.25
C TRP A 130 25.31 -35.09 -5.77
N ASN A 131 26.45 -35.69 -5.43
CA ASN A 131 26.98 -35.74 -4.08
C ASN A 131 27.50 -34.39 -3.56
N ASP A 132 27.79 -33.45 -4.47
CA ASP A 132 28.25 -32.11 -4.09
C ASP A 132 27.07 -31.20 -3.70
N VAL A 133 25.83 -31.62 -4.00
CA VAL A 133 24.61 -30.88 -3.63
C VAL A 133 24.05 -31.43 -2.32
N ALA A 134 24.13 -30.63 -1.26
CA ALA A 134 23.64 -30.98 0.06
C ALA A 134 22.10 -30.97 0.14
N GLY A 135 21.48 -32.10 0.52
CA GLY A 135 20.03 -32.22 0.68
C GLY A 135 19.25 -32.20 -0.64
N LEU A 136 18.02 -31.66 -0.60
CA LEU A 136 17.13 -31.52 -1.77
C LEU A 136 16.78 -32.85 -2.47
N GLU A 137 16.64 -33.94 -1.71
CA GLU A 137 16.42 -35.28 -2.26
C GLU A 137 15.16 -35.37 -3.14
N SER A 138 14.07 -34.68 -2.77
CA SER A 138 12.85 -34.62 -3.60
C SER A 138 13.09 -33.90 -4.93
N ALA A 139 13.80 -32.76 -4.93
CA ALA A 139 14.15 -32.04 -6.14
C ALA A 139 15.13 -32.83 -7.04
N LYS A 140 16.11 -33.52 -6.44
CA LYS A 140 17.03 -34.42 -7.16
C LYS A 140 16.28 -35.56 -7.83
N GLN A 141 15.35 -36.20 -7.13
CA GLN A 141 14.54 -37.27 -7.68
C GLN A 141 13.66 -36.77 -8.83
N ALA A 142 12.98 -35.64 -8.67
CA ALA A 142 12.14 -35.06 -9.73
C ALA A 142 12.95 -34.76 -11.01
N LEU A 143 14.17 -34.23 -10.85
CA LEU A 143 15.08 -33.97 -11.98
C LEU A 143 15.69 -35.27 -12.55
N GLN A 144 15.94 -36.28 -11.72
CA GLN A 144 16.43 -37.59 -12.17
C GLN A 144 15.39 -38.32 -13.04
N GLU A 145 14.14 -38.34 -12.60
CA GLU A 145 13.03 -38.93 -13.37
C GLU A 145 12.78 -38.18 -14.67
N ALA A 146 12.90 -36.85 -14.64
CA ALA A 146 12.49 -36.04 -15.77
C ALA A 146 13.59 -35.72 -16.79
N VAL A 147 14.86 -35.70 -16.38
CA VAL A 147 15.99 -35.34 -17.25
C VAL A 147 16.89 -36.53 -17.53
N ILE A 148 17.27 -37.28 -16.49
CA ILE A 148 18.24 -38.37 -16.64
C ILE A 148 17.57 -39.61 -17.24
N LEU A 149 16.35 -39.96 -16.81
CA LEU A 149 15.64 -41.15 -17.26
C LEU A 149 15.35 -41.13 -18.78
N PRO A 150 14.88 -40.02 -19.39
CA PRO A 150 14.70 -39.95 -20.84
C PRO A 150 15.99 -40.06 -21.65
N VAL A 151 17.09 -39.49 -21.14
CA VAL A 151 18.39 -39.52 -21.83
C VAL A 151 19.01 -40.91 -21.76
N LYS A 152 18.95 -41.58 -20.60
CA LYS A 152 19.54 -42.91 -20.40
C LYS A 152 18.66 -44.05 -20.93
N PHE A 153 17.33 -43.89 -20.90
CA PHE A 153 16.37 -44.91 -21.34
C PHE A 153 15.32 -44.35 -22.32
N PRO A 154 15.71 -43.87 -23.52
CA PRO A 154 14.77 -43.28 -24.49
C PRO A 154 13.60 -44.20 -24.86
N GLN A 155 13.82 -45.52 -24.84
CA GLN A 155 12.79 -46.53 -25.14
C GLN A 155 11.60 -46.53 -24.17
N PHE A 156 11.74 -45.99 -22.96
CA PHE A 156 10.62 -45.88 -22.00
C PHE A 156 9.62 -44.77 -22.38
N PHE A 157 10.05 -43.83 -23.23
CA PHE A 157 9.30 -42.65 -23.61
C PHE A 157 8.76 -42.78 -25.05
N THR A 158 7.96 -43.82 -25.28
CA THR A 158 7.32 -44.11 -26.59
C THR A 158 5.79 -43.88 -26.55
N GLY A 159 5.21 -43.49 -27.68
CA GLY A 159 3.78 -43.18 -27.78
C GLY A 159 3.40 -41.87 -27.07
N LYS A 160 2.42 -41.92 -26.15
CA LYS A 160 1.97 -40.76 -25.38
C LYS A 160 2.90 -40.40 -24.20
N ARG A 161 3.80 -41.29 -23.82
CA ARG A 161 4.78 -41.07 -22.74
C ARG A 161 5.94 -40.25 -23.29
N ARG A 162 5.82 -38.92 -23.25
CA ARG A 162 6.84 -37.98 -23.75
C ARG A 162 7.64 -37.40 -22.57
N PRO A 163 8.94 -37.13 -22.75
CA PRO A 163 9.72 -36.43 -21.74
C PRO A 163 9.24 -34.99 -21.59
N TRP A 164 9.37 -34.47 -20.37
CA TRP A 164 9.12 -33.07 -20.07
C TRP A 164 10.18 -32.18 -20.75
N ARG A 165 9.79 -30.99 -21.20
CA ARG A 165 10.61 -30.11 -22.03
C ARG A 165 11.11 -28.88 -21.27
N ALA A 166 10.42 -28.45 -20.22
CA ALA A 166 10.79 -27.25 -19.47
C ALA A 166 10.54 -27.35 -17.95
N PHE A 167 11.54 -27.00 -17.14
CA PHE A 167 11.46 -26.93 -15.67
C PHE A 167 11.76 -25.54 -15.15
N LEU A 168 10.97 -25.11 -14.15
CA LEU A 168 11.23 -23.91 -13.38
C LEU A 168 11.66 -24.29 -11.96
N LEU A 169 12.89 -23.96 -11.60
CA LEU A 169 13.43 -24.04 -10.24
C LEU A 169 13.14 -22.71 -9.53
N TYR A 170 12.40 -22.73 -8.43
CA TYR A 170 12.10 -21.50 -7.69
C TYR A 170 12.26 -21.67 -6.19
N GLY A 171 12.55 -20.58 -5.50
CA GLY A 171 12.72 -20.57 -4.05
C GLY A 171 13.63 -19.44 -3.59
N PRO A 172 13.88 -19.29 -2.29
CA PRO A 172 14.65 -18.19 -1.74
C PRO A 172 16.03 -18.04 -2.38
N PRO A 173 16.63 -16.83 -2.37
CA PRO A 173 17.98 -16.64 -2.85
C PRO A 173 18.99 -17.45 -2.01
N GLY A 174 20.09 -17.88 -2.64
CA GLY A 174 21.17 -18.58 -1.94
C GLY A 174 20.91 -20.04 -1.56
N THR A 175 19.89 -20.69 -2.14
CA THR A 175 19.56 -22.12 -1.90
C THR A 175 20.20 -23.09 -2.89
N GLY A 176 20.99 -22.61 -3.86
CA GLY A 176 21.77 -23.46 -4.76
C GLY A 176 21.07 -23.89 -6.06
N LYS A 177 20.05 -23.15 -6.54
CA LYS A 177 19.33 -23.44 -7.80
C LYS A 177 20.25 -23.62 -9.02
N SER A 178 21.19 -22.69 -9.23
CA SER A 178 22.15 -22.75 -10.34
C SER A 178 23.18 -23.88 -10.15
N TYR A 179 23.50 -24.21 -8.90
CA TYR A 179 24.40 -25.32 -8.55
C TYR A 179 23.75 -26.68 -8.84
N LEU A 180 22.46 -26.82 -8.54
CA LEU A 180 21.64 -28.00 -8.86
C LEU A 180 21.53 -28.21 -10.38
N ALA A 181 21.31 -27.14 -11.16
CA ALA A 181 21.24 -27.23 -12.62
C ALA A 181 22.55 -27.73 -13.26
N LYS A 182 23.70 -27.28 -12.74
CA LYS A 182 25.01 -27.78 -13.16
C LYS A 182 25.20 -29.27 -12.86
N ALA A 183 24.75 -29.74 -11.70
CA ALA A 183 24.81 -31.15 -11.34
C ALA A 183 23.97 -32.03 -12.28
N VAL A 184 22.76 -31.60 -12.64
CA VAL A 184 21.91 -32.29 -13.63
C VAL A 184 22.64 -32.45 -14.97
N ALA A 185 23.31 -31.41 -15.43
CA ALA A 185 23.99 -31.42 -16.73
C ALA A 185 25.18 -32.38 -16.77
N THR A 186 25.98 -32.42 -15.69
CA THR A 186 27.08 -33.40 -15.55
C THR A 186 26.57 -34.83 -15.57
N GLU A 187 25.44 -35.09 -14.92
CA GLU A 187 24.88 -36.44 -14.75
C GLU A 187 24.13 -36.97 -15.98
N ALA A 188 23.65 -36.05 -16.83
CA ALA A 188 23.03 -36.33 -18.12
C ALA A 188 24.04 -36.38 -19.29
N ASP A 189 25.34 -36.10 -19.07
CA ASP A 189 26.39 -35.91 -20.11
C ASP A 189 25.89 -35.12 -21.34
N SER A 190 25.10 -34.08 -21.07
CA SER A 190 24.46 -33.25 -22.09
C SER A 190 25.17 -31.91 -22.24
N THR A 191 25.11 -31.32 -23.44
CA THR A 191 25.71 -29.99 -23.66
C THR A 191 24.96 -28.94 -22.83
N PHE A 192 25.65 -28.22 -21.93
CA PHE A 192 25.04 -27.20 -21.07
C PHE A 192 25.28 -25.79 -21.64
N PHE A 193 24.19 -25.10 -21.96
CA PHE A 193 24.17 -23.71 -22.36
C PHE A 193 23.70 -22.87 -21.17
N SER A 194 24.62 -22.16 -20.51
CA SER A 194 24.29 -21.25 -19.41
C SER A 194 24.12 -19.84 -19.94
N VAL A 195 22.98 -19.23 -19.67
CA VAL A 195 22.66 -17.86 -20.13
C VAL A 195 22.12 -17.04 -18.96
N SER A 196 22.75 -15.91 -18.69
CA SER A 196 22.23 -14.90 -17.77
C SER A 196 21.23 -14.01 -18.51
N SER A 197 20.28 -13.45 -17.75
CA SER A 197 19.34 -12.48 -18.27
C SER A 197 20.01 -11.22 -18.83
N SER A 198 21.21 -10.85 -18.34
CA SER A 198 22.03 -9.78 -18.91
C SER A 198 22.58 -10.10 -20.31
N ASP A 199 22.82 -11.38 -20.61
CA ASP A 199 23.48 -11.80 -21.84
C ASP A 199 22.52 -11.76 -23.04
N LEU A 200 21.21 -11.80 -22.77
CA LEU A 200 20.15 -11.74 -23.76
C LEU A 200 19.69 -10.30 -24.09
N VAL A 201 20.20 -9.29 -23.36
CA VAL A 201 19.87 -7.87 -23.57
C VAL A 201 21.06 -7.15 -24.24
N SER A 202 21.06 -7.05 -25.57
CA SER A 202 22.10 -6.30 -26.29
C SER A 202 21.82 -4.79 -26.33
N LYS A 203 22.88 -3.98 -26.51
CA LYS A 203 22.83 -2.50 -26.60
C LYS A 203 22.27 -1.96 -27.93
N TRP A 204 21.98 -2.81 -28.91
CA TRP A 204 21.58 -2.42 -30.28
C TRP A 204 20.12 -2.85 -30.56
N MET A 205 19.26 -1.88 -30.91
CA MET A 205 17.83 -2.14 -31.21
C MET A 205 17.69 -3.11 -32.41
N GLY A 206 17.22 -4.33 -32.14
CA GLY A 206 16.87 -5.33 -33.17
C GLY A 206 17.70 -6.62 -33.19
N GLU A 207 18.76 -6.75 -32.39
CA GLU A 207 19.59 -7.97 -32.36
C GLU A 207 19.08 -9.04 -31.37
N SER A 208 18.40 -8.67 -30.29
CA SER A 208 18.11 -9.58 -29.17
C SER A 208 17.15 -10.75 -29.50
N GLU A 209 16.20 -10.58 -30.43
CA GLU A 209 15.33 -11.67 -30.90
C GLU A 209 16.14 -12.74 -31.67
N LYS A 210 17.05 -12.29 -32.54
CA LYS A 210 17.95 -13.19 -33.28
C LYS A 210 18.87 -13.96 -32.33
N LEU A 211 19.25 -13.38 -31.18
CA LEU A 211 20.05 -14.08 -30.16
C LEU A 211 19.31 -15.27 -29.56
N VAL A 212 18.04 -15.10 -29.16
CA VAL A 212 17.22 -16.18 -28.60
C VAL A 212 16.96 -17.27 -29.65
N SER A 213 16.63 -16.88 -30.88
CA SER A 213 16.40 -17.81 -31.98
C SER A 213 17.65 -18.66 -32.28
N ASN A 214 18.83 -18.01 -32.35
CA ASN A 214 20.10 -18.70 -32.58
C ASN A 214 20.53 -19.58 -31.40
N LEU A 215 20.29 -19.17 -30.14
CA LEU A 215 20.56 -19.99 -28.96
C LEU A 215 19.82 -21.34 -29.04
N PHE A 216 18.52 -21.32 -29.35
CA PHE A 216 17.74 -22.53 -29.53
C PHE A 216 18.17 -23.34 -30.76
N GLN A 217 18.58 -22.69 -31.85
CA GLN A 217 19.17 -23.37 -33.01
C GLN A 217 20.47 -24.11 -32.64
N MET A 218 21.41 -23.45 -31.97
CA MET A 218 22.67 -24.05 -31.51
C MET A 218 22.43 -25.20 -30.52
N ALA A 219 21.43 -25.06 -29.64
CA ALA A 219 21.03 -26.11 -28.72
C ALA A 219 20.48 -27.34 -29.47
N ARG A 220 19.69 -27.14 -30.53
CA ARG A 220 19.19 -28.23 -31.39
C ARG A 220 20.33 -28.92 -32.15
N GLU A 221 21.28 -28.17 -32.69
CA GLU A 221 22.47 -28.72 -33.38
C GLU A 221 23.37 -29.53 -32.43
N SER A 222 23.36 -29.18 -31.13
CA SER A 222 24.16 -29.81 -30.08
C SER A 222 23.37 -30.81 -29.21
N ALA A 223 22.18 -31.24 -29.64
CA ALA A 223 21.31 -32.11 -28.86
C ALA A 223 21.91 -33.54 -28.67
N PRO A 224 21.81 -34.16 -27.48
CA PRO A 224 21.06 -33.73 -26.30
C PRO A 224 21.71 -32.55 -25.57
N SER A 225 20.90 -31.54 -25.28
CA SER A 225 21.36 -30.27 -24.70
C SER A 225 20.38 -29.72 -23.67
N ILE A 226 20.93 -28.96 -22.72
CA ILE A 226 20.20 -28.28 -21.65
C ILE A 226 20.48 -26.78 -21.76
N ILE A 227 19.43 -25.98 -21.90
CA ILE A 227 19.49 -24.52 -21.82
C ILE A 227 19.13 -24.12 -20.40
N PHE A 228 20.05 -23.49 -19.68
CA PHE A 228 19.82 -22.95 -18.35
C PHE A 228 19.73 -21.42 -18.38
N VAL A 229 18.57 -20.90 -17.96
CA VAL A 229 18.30 -19.46 -17.86
C VAL A 229 18.21 -19.06 -16.38
N ASP A 230 19.19 -18.30 -15.91
CA ASP A 230 19.16 -17.78 -14.53
C ASP A 230 18.42 -16.44 -14.45
N GLU A 231 17.76 -16.18 -13.33
CA GLU A 231 16.94 -14.98 -13.07
C GLU A 231 15.93 -14.67 -14.19
N ILE A 232 15.22 -15.70 -14.66
CA ILE A 232 14.29 -15.58 -15.82
C ILE A 232 13.21 -14.50 -15.62
N ASP A 233 12.87 -14.18 -14.37
CA ASP A 233 11.95 -13.11 -14.00
C ASP A 233 12.37 -11.73 -14.52
N SER A 234 13.67 -11.47 -14.63
CA SER A 234 14.18 -10.19 -15.15
C SER A 234 13.96 -10.00 -16.65
N LEU A 235 13.79 -11.08 -17.42
CA LEU A 235 13.42 -11.05 -18.85
C LEU A 235 11.93 -11.25 -19.10
N CYS A 236 11.25 -11.95 -18.18
CA CYS A 236 9.91 -12.48 -18.37
C CYS A 236 8.93 -12.03 -17.26
N GLY A 237 9.06 -10.80 -16.76
CA GLY A 237 8.13 -10.19 -15.78
C GLY A 237 6.70 -10.03 -16.32
N GLN A 238 5.69 -9.80 -15.47
CA GLN A 238 4.28 -9.69 -15.91
C GLN A 238 4.05 -8.61 -17.00
N ARG A 239 3.25 -8.93 -18.03
CA ARG A 239 2.82 -7.95 -19.06
C ARG A 239 1.91 -6.90 -18.41
N GLY A 240 2.24 -5.61 -18.53
CA GLY A 240 1.23 -4.55 -18.34
C GLY A 240 1.55 -3.39 -17.41
N GLU A 241 2.80 -3.14 -17.01
CA GLU A 241 3.17 -1.86 -16.39
C GLU A 241 4.10 -1.08 -17.32
N GLY A 242 3.82 0.21 -17.53
CA GLY A 242 4.40 1.08 -18.57
C GLY A 242 5.91 1.34 -18.57
N ASN A 243 6.71 0.48 -17.95
CA ASN A 243 8.19 0.50 -17.96
C ASN A 243 8.82 -0.69 -18.72
N GLU A 244 8.04 -1.61 -19.31
CA GLU A 244 8.60 -2.73 -20.07
C GLU A 244 9.19 -2.23 -21.41
N SER A 245 10.51 -2.36 -21.57
CA SER A 245 11.19 -2.04 -22.83
C SER A 245 10.61 -2.89 -23.97
N GLU A 246 10.35 -2.26 -25.12
CA GLU A 246 9.99 -2.95 -26.37
C GLU A 246 10.93 -4.14 -26.68
N ALA A 247 12.21 -4.04 -26.31
CA ALA A 247 13.18 -5.13 -26.45
C ALA A 247 12.87 -6.34 -25.55
N SER A 248 12.41 -6.13 -24.32
CA SER A 248 12.04 -7.20 -23.39
C SER A 248 10.77 -7.94 -23.85
N ARG A 249 9.75 -7.21 -24.32
CA ARG A 249 8.51 -7.80 -24.90
C ARG A 249 8.78 -8.73 -26.08
N ARG A 250 9.71 -8.30 -26.92
CA ARG A 250 10.16 -9.01 -28.12
C ARG A 250 10.93 -10.28 -27.79
N ILE A 251 11.92 -10.21 -26.90
CA ILE A 251 12.66 -11.37 -26.36
C ILE A 251 11.70 -12.38 -25.74
N LYS A 252 10.75 -11.92 -24.92
CA LYS A 252 9.75 -12.76 -24.26
C LYS A 252 8.82 -13.46 -25.26
N THR A 253 8.44 -12.76 -26.32
CA THR A 253 7.63 -13.34 -27.41
C THR A 253 8.41 -14.41 -28.16
N GLU A 254 9.67 -14.15 -28.50
CA GLU A 254 10.53 -15.12 -29.17
C GLU A 254 10.81 -16.35 -28.28
N LEU A 255 11.08 -16.16 -26.99
CA LEU A 255 11.28 -17.27 -26.04
C LEU A 255 10.05 -18.17 -25.95
N LEU A 256 8.84 -17.60 -25.93
CA LEU A 256 7.58 -18.35 -25.95
C LEU A 256 7.42 -19.18 -27.24
N VAL A 257 7.79 -18.61 -28.39
CA VAL A 257 7.73 -19.29 -29.70
C VAL A 257 8.71 -20.48 -29.72
N GLN A 258 9.95 -20.27 -29.28
CA GLN A 258 10.97 -21.32 -29.25
C GLN A 258 10.63 -22.44 -28.25
N MET A 259 10.10 -22.11 -27.07
CA MET A 259 9.65 -23.11 -26.09
C MET A 259 8.42 -23.92 -26.57
N GLN A 260 7.59 -23.35 -27.45
CA GLN A 260 6.42 -24.04 -28.00
C GLN A 260 6.81 -25.05 -29.09
N GLY A 261 7.95 -24.85 -29.75
CA GLY A 261 8.48 -25.75 -30.78
C GLY A 261 7.66 -25.77 -32.07
N VAL A 262 7.03 -24.64 -32.43
CA VAL A 262 6.27 -24.52 -33.67
C VAL A 262 7.23 -24.65 -34.85
N GLY A 263 7.15 -25.77 -35.59
CA GLY A 263 7.91 -26.01 -36.82
C GLY A 263 9.17 -26.88 -36.70
N HIS A 264 9.54 -27.38 -35.51
CA HIS A 264 10.76 -28.18 -35.31
C HIS A 264 10.60 -29.39 -34.36
N ASN A 265 11.39 -30.45 -34.57
CA ASN A 265 11.44 -31.63 -33.70
C ASN A 265 12.34 -31.36 -32.47
N ASP A 266 11.74 -30.79 -31.43
CA ASP A 266 12.45 -30.37 -30.20
C ASP A 266 12.54 -31.46 -29.10
N GLU A 267 12.43 -32.75 -29.46
CA GLU A 267 12.32 -33.84 -28.47
C GLU A 267 13.59 -34.08 -27.63
N LYS A 268 14.70 -33.37 -27.90
CA LYS A 268 16.02 -33.56 -27.26
C LYS A 268 16.65 -32.28 -26.67
N VAL A 269 15.89 -31.18 -26.59
CA VAL A 269 16.35 -29.91 -25.97
C VAL A 269 15.51 -29.66 -24.73
N LEU A 270 16.18 -29.54 -23.58
CA LEU A 270 15.54 -29.26 -22.29
C LEU A 270 15.81 -27.81 -21.85
N VAL A 271 14.78 -27.10 -21.39
CA VAL A 271 14.91 -25.77 -20.79
C VAL A 271 14.81 -25.87 -19.27
N LEU A 272 15.86 -25.47 -18.56
CA LEU A 272 15.86 -25.26 -17.11
C LEU A 272 15.89 -23.76 -16.85
N ALA A 273 15.01 -23.24 -16.00
CA ALA A 273 15.06 -21.84 -15.59
C ALA A 273 15.06 -21.71 -14.08
N ALA A 274 15.75 -20.72 -13.54
CA ALA A 274 15.75 -20.41 -12.11
C ALA A 274 15.20 -19.01 -11.84
N THR A 275 14.46 -18.86 -10.73
CA THR A 275 13.96 -17.55 -10.27
C THR A 275 13.90 -17.48 -8.74
N ASN A 276 14.16 -16.28 -8.21
CA ASN A 276 13.94 -15.95 -6.79
C ASN A 276 12.56 -15.31 -6.55
N THR A 277 11.85 -14.90 -7.60
CA THR A 277 10.60 -14.13 -7.53
C THR A 277 9.54 -14.77 -8.42
N PRO A 278 9.13 -16.02 -8.16
CA PRO A 278 8.28 -16.77 -9.09
C PRO A 278 6.90 -16.13 -9.35
N TYR A 279 6.44 -15.25 -8.45
CA TYR A 279 5.22 -14.46 -8.58
C TYR A 279 5.33 -13.29 -9.59
N ALA A 280 6.54 -12.77 -9.81
CA ALA A 280 6.79 -11.72 -10.80
C ALA A 280 6.81 -12.28 -12.24
N LEU A 281 6.92 -13.60 -12.39
CA LEU A 281 6.98 -14.25 -13.69
C LEU A 281 5.64 -14.18 -14.43
N ASP A 282 5.69 -13.79 -15.70
CA ASP A 282 4.54 -13.71 -16.59
C ASP A 282 3.74 -15.01 -16.67
N GLN A 283 2.42 -14.88 -16.68
CA GLN A 283 1.53 -16.04 -16.71
C GLN A 283 1.74 -16.93 -17.95
N ALA A 284 2.05 -16.35 -19.12
CA ALA A 284 2.26 -17.13 -20.34
C ALA A 284 3.57 -17.92 -20.29
N ILE A 285 4.64 -17.32 -19.77
CA ILE A 285 5.92 -18.01 -19.55
C ILE A 285 5.78 -19.09 -18.49
N ARG A 286 5.11 -18.79 -17.37
CA ARG A 286 4.85 -19.77 -16.30
C ARG A 286 4.08 -20.99 -16.79
N ARG A 287 3.16 -20.82 -17.75
CA ARG A 287 2.40 -21.92 -18.40
C ARG A 287 3.24 -22.77 -19.37
N ARG A 288 4.42 -22.30 -19.81
CA ARG A 288 5.33 -23.05 -20.70
C ARG A 288 6.36 -23.90 -19.96
N PHE A 289 6.48 -23.73 -18.64
CA PHE A 289 7.20 -24.66 -17.78
C PHE A 289 6.28 -25.81 -17.39
N ASP A 290 6.66 -27.01 -17.82
CA ASP A 290 5.91 -28.23 -17.59
C ASP A 290 5.88 -28.62 -16.11
N LYS A 291 7.01 -28.41 -15.41
CA LYS A 291 7.16 -28.71 -13.98
C LYS A 291 7.79 -27.52 -13.25
N ARG A 292 7.35 -27.29 -12.02
CA ARG A 292 7.81 -26.20 -11.17
C ARG A 292 8.25 -26.76 -9.83
N ILE A 293 9.57 -26.77 -9.59
CA ILE A 293 10.19 -27.43 -8.45
C ILE A 293 10.58 -26.35 -7.42
N TYR A 294 10.04 -26.49 -6.21
CA TYR A 294 10.39 -25.62 -5.08
C TYR A 294 11.72 -26.07 -4.46
N ILE A 295 12.63 -25.11 -4.26
CA ILE A 295 13.93 -25.31 -3.62
C ILE A 295 13.93 -24.58 -2.26
N PRO A 296 13.62 -25.28 -1.16
CA PRO A 296 13.52 -24.69 0.18
C PRO A 296 14.89 -24.32 0.77
N LEU A 297 14.87 -23.70 1.94
CA LEU A 297 16.05 -23.56 2.78
C LEU A 297 16.60 -24.94 3.21
N PRO A 298 17.92 -25.08 3.43
CA PRO A 298 18.52 -26.36 3.80
C PRO A 298 18.03 -26.86 5.15
N ASP A 299 17.74 -28.17 5.23
CA ASP A 299 17.39 -28.86 6.49
C ASP A 299 18.60 -29.01 7.43
N LEU A 300 18.37 -29.52 8.64
CA LEU A 300 19.42 -29.67 9.66
C LEU A 300 20.63 -30.47 9.15
N LYS A 301 20.39 -31.59 8.44
CA LYS A 301 21.46 -32.46 7.94
C LYS A 301 22.21 -31.80 6.78
N ALA A 302 21.50 -31.09 5.90
CA ALA A 302 22.09 -30.33 4.81
C ALA A 302 22.98 -29.20 5.36
N ARG A 303 22.53 -28.45 6.38
CA ARG A 303 23.34 -27.40 7.02
C ARG A 303 24.60 -27.98 7.67
N GLN A 304 24.49 -29.11 8.37
CA GLN A 304 25.65 -29.80 8.96
C GLN A 304 26.67 -30.20 7.90
N HIS A 305 26.21 -30.74 6.77
CA HIS A 305 27.07 -31.11 5.65
C HIS A 305 27.73 -29.88 4.99
N MET A 306 26.97 -28.80 4.77
CA MET A 306 27.48 -27.55 4.20
C MET A 306 28.61 -26.95 5.05
N PHE A 307 28.52 -26.96 6.38
CA PHE A 307 29.61 -26.52 7.25
C PHE A 307 30.90 -27.33 7.04
N LYS A 308 30.80 -28.65 6.88
CA LYS A 308 31.96 -29.51 6.63
C LYS A 308 32.58 -29.25 5.25
N VAL A 309 31.74 -29.15 4.22
CA VAL A 309 32.17 -28.91 2.85
C VAL A 309 32.88 -27.55 2.72
N HIS A 310 32.33 -26.50 3.32
CA HIS A 310 32.93 -25.16 3.25
C HIS A 310 34.19 -25.01 4.11
N LEU A 311 34.33 -25.79 5.19
CA LEU A 311 35.54 -25.79 6.02
C LEU A 311 36.70 -26.52 5.34
N GLY A 312 36.39 -27.54 4.53
CA GLY A 312 37.35 -28.30 3.73
C GLY A 312 38.45 -28.93 4.57
N ASP A 313 39.67 -28.92 4.05
CA ASP A 313 40.86 -29.48 4.73
C ASP A 313 41.49 -28.51 5.75
N THR A 314 40.80 -27.43 6.11
CA THR A 314 41.35 -26.40 7.03
C THR A 314 41.48 -26.98 8.44
N PRO A 315 42.64 -26.87 9.11
CA PRO A 315 42.83 -27.41 10.46
C PRO A 315 41.83 -26.85 11.48
N HIS A 316 41.04 -27.72 12.11
CA HIS A 316 40.03 -27.38 13.10
C HIS A 316 40.00 -28.41 14.26
N ASN A 317 39.44 -28.02 15.41
CA ASN A 317 39.24 -28.92 16.55
C ASN A 317 37.76 -29.28 16.80
N LEU A 318 36.89 -29.01 15.81
CA LEU A 318 35.45 -29.33 15.87
C LEU A 318 35.17 -30.84 15.80
N THR A 319 34.22 -31.29 16.62
CA THR A 319 33.67 -32.65 16.61
C THR A 319 32.40 -32.76 15.75
N GLU A 320 31.94 -33.98 15.48
CA GLU A 320 30.64 -34.22 14.80
C GLU A 320 29.46 -33.54 15.51
N SER A 321 29.46 -33.59 16.85
CA SER A 321 28.45 -32.92 17.68
C SER A 321 28.49 -31.40 17.52
N ASP A 322 29.67 -30.81 17.30
CA ASP A 322 29.79 -29.37 17.10
C ASP A 322 29.18 -28.93 15.77
N PHE A 323 29.33 -29.72 14.70
CA PHE A 323 28.68 -29.43 13.43
C PHE A 323 27.15 -29.54 13.52
N GLU A 324 26.64 -30.48 14.31
CA GLU A 324 25.20 -30.59 14.56
C GLU A 324 24.67 -29.40 15.37
N ASP A 325 25.42 -28.94 16.38
CA ASP A 325 25.09 -27.74 17.15
C ASP A 325 25.09 -26.48 16.29
N LEU A 326 26.10 -26.32 15.41
CA LEU A 326 26.15 -25.21 14.45
C LEU A 326 24.95 -25.23 13.52
N ALA A 327 24.56 -26.41 13.01
CA ALA A 327 23.39 -26.57 12.17
C ALA A 327 22.07 -26.24 12.90
N ARG A 328 21.96 -26.51 14.21
CA ARG A 328 20.81 -26.10 15.04
C ARG A 328 20.75 -24.58 15.23
N LYS A 329 21.89 -23.93 15.49
CA LYS A 329 21.96 -22.47 15.70
C LYS A 329 21.69 -21.65 14.45
N THR A 330 21.83 -22.24 13.26
CA THR A 330 21.62 -21.57 11.97
C THR A 330 20.29 -21.94 11.30
N GLU A 331 19.25 -22.21 12.09
CA GLU A 331 17.90 -22.33 11.54
C GLU A 331 17.47 -21.05 10.81
N GLY A 332 16.97 -21.18 9.58
CA GLY A 332 16.62 -20.06 8.70
C GLY A 332 17.75 -19.53 7.83
N PHE A 333 18.98 -20.05 7.93
CA PHE A 333 20.09 -19.64 7.08
C PHE A 333 20.02 -20.31 5.70
N SER A 334 20.30 -19.55 4.65
CA SER A 334 20.51 -20.08 3.29
C SER A 334 21.89 -20.72 3.14
N GLY A 335 22.11 -21.46 2.04
CA GLY A 335 23.44 -22.01 1.73
C GLY A 335 24.49 -20.91 1.55
N SER A 336 24.08 -19.77 0.96
CA SER A 336 24.93 -18.58 0.87
C SER A 336 25.28 -18.00 2.24
N ASP A 337 24.34 -17.94 3.18
CA ASP A 337 24.61 -17.43 4.54
C ASP A 337 25.63 -18.31 5.27
N ILE A 338 25.52 -19.63 5.13
CA ILE A 338 26.47 -20.59 5.71
C ILE A 338 27.86 -20.42 5.08
N SER A 339 27.94 -20.27 3.75
CA SER A 339 29.19 -20.03 3.04
C SER A 339 29.87 -18.73 3.52
N VAL A 340 29.11 -17.64 3.67
CA VAL A 340 29.61 -16.36 4.18
C VAL A 340 30.04 -16.47 5.63
N CYS A 341 29.29 -17.18 6.47
CA CYS A 341 29.65 -17.45 7.86
C CYS A 341 30.98 -18.21 7.95
N VAL A 342 31.15 -19.32 7.22
CA VAL A 342 32.40 -20.09 7.22
C VAL A 342 33.55 -19.24 6.70
N LYS A 343 33.34 -18.48 5.62
CA LYS A 343 34.37 -17.60 5.06
C LYS A 343 34.87 -16.59 6.10
N ASP A 344 33.99 -16.00 6.91
CA ASP A 344 34.39 -15.07 7.97
C ASP A 344 35.12 -15.80 9.12
N VAL A 345 34.69 -17.02 9.47
CA VAL A 345 35.36 -17.86 10.48
C VAL A 345 36.77 -18.27 10.03
N LEU A 346 36.98 -18.56 8.75
CA LEU A 346 38.32 -18.89 8.20
C LEU A 346 39.34 -17.77 8.45
N PHE A 347 38.90 -16.51 8.59
CA PHE A 347 39.77 -15.37 8.90
C PHE A 347 39.96 -15.10 10.40
N GLU A 348 39.17 -15.68 11.30
CA GLU A 348 39.31 -15.45 12.75
C GLU A 348 40.67 -15.90 13.31
N PRO A 349 41.23 -17.08 12.94
CA PRO A 349 42.59 -17.44 13.33
C PRO A 349 43.65 -16.42 12.90
N VAL A 350 43.50 -15.85 11.70
CA VAL A 350 44.42 -14.83 11.18
C VAL A 350 44.33 -13.55 12.01
N ARG A 351 43.11 -13.10 12.34
CA ARG A 351 42.88 -11.95 13.23
C ARG A 351 43.48 -12.19 14.62
N LYS A 352 43.25 -13.38 15.20
CA LYS A 352 43.84 -13.79 16.48
C LYS A 352 45.37 -13.77 16.46
N THR A 353 45.99 -14.18 15.35
CA THR A 353 47.45 -14.12 15.19
C THR A 353 47.95 -12.69 15.05
N GLN A 354 47.22 -11.84 14.34
CA GLN A 354 47.57 -10.42 14.16
C GLN A 354 47.50 -9.63 15.48
N ASP A 355 46.47 -9.91 16.30
CA ASP A 355 46.21 -9.21 17.56
C ASP A 355 46.94 -9.81 18.77
N ALA A 356 47.60 -10.96 18.59
CA ALA A 356 48.29 -11.66 19.67
C ALA A 356 49.53 -10.87 20.15
N MET A 357 49.61 -10.68 21.47
CA MET A 357 50.78 -10.10 22.14
C MET A 357 51.74 -11.15 22.74
N PHE A 358 51.37 -12.43 22.66
CA PHE A 358 52.15 -13.54 23.20
C PHE A 358 52.17 -14.71 22.23
N PHE A 359 53.35 -15.28 22.00
CA PHE A 359 53.55 -16.46 21.16
C PHE A 359 54.34 -17.53 21.90
N ILE A 360 54.06 -18.79 21.58
CA ILE A 360 54.83 -19.94 22.05
C ILE A 360 55.49 -20.63 20.86
N LYS A 361 56.72 -21.09 21.07
CA LYS A 361 57.47 -21.85 20.08
C LYS A 361 57.16 -23.33 20.23
N THR A 362 56.58 -23.92 19.20
CA THR A 362 56.30 -25.36 19.13
C THR A 362 57.60 -26.17 18.99
N PRO A 363 57.60 -27.47 19.35
CA PRO A 363 58.75 -28.36 19.16
C PRO A 363 59.28 -28.41 17.71
N ASN A 364 58.40 -28.16 16.74
CA ASN A 364 58.72 -28.14 15.31
C ASN A 364 59.33 -26.79 14.84
N GLY A 365 59.57 -25.85 15.76
CA GLY A 365 60.17 -24.56 15.48
C GLY A 365 59.22 -23.50 14.91
N LEU A 366 57.91 -23.77 14.89
CA LEU A 366 56.85 -22.83 14.49
C LEU A 366 56.35 -21.99 15.68
N TRP A 367 55.92 -20.76 15.42
CA TRP A 367 55.38 -19.83 16.40
C TRP A 367 53.87 -19.74 16.27
N VAL A 368 53.16 -19.97 17.37
CA VAL A 368 51.69 -19.97 17.45
C VAL A 368 51.24 -19.00 18.55
N PRO A 369 50.18 -18.20 18.34
CA PRO A 369 49.69 -17.30 19.37
C PRO A 369 49.18 -18.06 20.61
N CYS A 370 49.42 -17.50 21.80
CA CYS A 370 49.08 -18.12 23.08
C CYS A 370 48.61 -17.09 24.12
N GLY A 371 48.04 -17.56 25.22
CA GLY A 371 47.67 -16.70 26.36
C GLY A 371 48.87 -16.36 27.25
N PRO A 372 48.82 -15.25 28.03
CA PRO A 372 49.93 -14.79 28.87
C PRO A 372 50.34 -15.78 29.96
N ASN A 373 49.42 -16.64 30.39
CA ASN A 373 49.63 -17.58 31.49
C ASN A 373 50.07 -18.98 31.03
N GLN A 374 50.33 -19.19 29.73
CA GLN A 374 50.83 -20.49 29.25
C GLN A 374 52.32 -20.67 29.57
N PRO A 375 52.73 -21.84 30.11
CA PRO A 375 54.14 -22.15 30.33
C PRO A 375 54.93 -22.08 29.02
N GLY A 376 55.92 -21.19 28.94
CA GLY A 376 56.71 -20.97 27.72
C GLY A 376 56.18 -19.88 26.78
N ALA A 377 55.14 -19.13 27.17
CA ALA A 377 54.68 -17.96 26.43
C ALA A 377 55.73 -16.84 26.43
N ILE A 378 55.99 -16.25 25.27
CA ILE A 378 56.92 -15.15 25.06
C ILE A 378 56.11 -13.94 24.59
N GLN A 379 56.27 -12.81 25.29
CA GLN A 379 55.66 -11.55 24.87
C GLN A 379 56.36 -11.04 23.60
N THR A 380 55.69 -11.11 22.46
CA THR A 380 56.17 -10.63 21.16
C THR A 380 54.98 -10.51 20.21
N THR A 381 55.13 -9.72 19.15
CA THR A 381 54.08 -9.51 18.14
C THR A 381 54.42 -10.19 16.81
N MET A 382 53.40 -10.37 15.96
CA MET A 382 53.59 -10.89 14.61
C MET A 382 54.58 -10.03 13.80
N GLN A 383 54.51 -8.69 13.90
CA GLN A 383 55.42 -7.79 13.19
C GLN A 383 56.86 -7.91 13.68
N GLU A 384 57.08 -8.09 14.99
CA GLU A 384 58.43 -8.29 15.56
C GLU A 384 59.06 -9.61 15.12
N LEU A 385 58.27 -10.69 15.08
CA LEU A 385 58.72 -11.98 14.56
C LEU A 385 59.03 -11.88 13.06
N ALA A 386 58.19 -11.18 12.29
CA ALA A 386 58.44 -10.93 10.87
C ALA A 386 59.72 -10.11 10.64
N GLY A 387 59.95 -9.05 11.42
CA GLY A 387 61.16 -8.22 11.36
C GLY A 387 62.46 -8.97 11.70
N LYS A 388 62.36 -10.10 12.42
CA LYS A 388 63.47 -11.04 12.69
C LYS A 388 63.66 -12.10 11.60
N GLY A 389 62.97 -11.98 10.46
CA GLY A 389 63.01 -12.95 9.37
C GLY A 389 62.26 -14.26 9.65
N LEU A 390 61.39 -14.29 10.68
CA LEU A 390 60.67 -15.50 11.09
C LEU A 390 59.23 -15.55 10.55
N ALA A 391 58.84 -14.68 9.62
CA ALA A 391 57.48 -14.61 9.07
C ALA A 391 56.96 -15.96 8.56
N ALA A 392 57.79 -16.71 7.82
CA ALA A 392 57.46 -18.05 7.31
C ALA A 392 57.30 -19.13 8.39
N LYS A 393 57.65 -18.83 9.65
CA LYS A 393 57.52 -19.76 10.79
C LYS A 393 56.34 -19.41 11.71
N ILE A 394 55.52 -18.43 11.35
CA ILE A 394 54.31 -18.07 12.10
C ILE A 394 53.15 -18.90 11.56
N THR A 395 52.38 -19.54 12.43
CA THR A 395 51.24 -20.37 12.05
C THR A 395 50.00 -19.97 12.84
N PRO A 396 48.87 -19.71 12.17
CA PRO A 396 47.60 -19.46 12.86
C PRO A 396 47.14 -20.67 13.69
N PRO A 397 46.42 -20.45 14.81
CA PRO A 397 45.84 -21.55 15.56
C PRO A 397 44.74 -22.26 14.75
N PRO A 398 44.43 -23.53 15.03
CA PRO A 398 43.31 -24.21 14.37
C PRO A 398 41.98 -23.55 14.72
N ILE A 399 41.00 -23.66 13.83
CA ILE A 399 39.66 -23.10 14.02
C ILE A 399 38.95 -23.82 15.18
N SER A 400 38.28 -23.03 16.02
CA SER A 400 37.55 -23.52 17.19
C SER A 400 36.06 -23.18 17.16
N LYS A 401 35.26 -23.90 17.97
CA LYS A 401 33.82 -23.60 18.15
C LYS A 401 33.57 -22.14 18.57
N SER A 402 34.47 -21.58 19.39
CA SER A 402 34.40 -20.18 19.84
C SER A 402 34.47 -19.17 18.70
N ASP A 403 35.17 -19.50 17.60
CA ASP A 403 35.27 -18.65 16.41
C ASP A 403 33.92 -18.58 15.69
N PHE A 404 33.24 -19.74 15.57
CA PHE A 404 31.90 -19.82 15.04
C PHE A 404 30.88 -19.07 15.92
N ASP A 405 30.91 -19.26 17.24
CA ASP A 405 29.99 -18.56 18.14
C ASP A 405 30.13 -17.03 18.04
N LYS A 406 31.37 -16.53 17.90
CA LYS A 406 31.65 -15.09 17.72
C LYS A 406 31.08 -14.57 16.40
N VAL A 407 31.24 -15.31 15.29
CA VAL A 407 30.71 -14.89 13.99
C VAL A 407 29.19 -14.99 13.96
N LEU A 408 28.61 -16.06 14.51
CA LEU A 408 27.16 -16.27 14.55
C LEU A 408 26.43 -15.25 15.43
N ALA A 409 27.08 -14.70 16.46
CA ALA A 409 26.49 -13.64 17.28
C ALA A 409 26.16 -12.36 16.50
N ARG A 410 26.90 -12.08 15.42
CA ARG A 410 26.73 -10.88 14.59
C ARG A 410 26.03 -11.13 13.25
N GLN A 411 25.92 -12.39 12.80
CA GLN A 411 25.23 -12.70 11.55
C GLN A 411 23.72 -12.92 11.75
N ARG A 412 22.97 -12.56 10.72
CA ARG A 412 21.50 -12.70 10.65
C ARG A 412 21.15 -13.41 9.33
N PRO A 413 20.07 -14.21 9.29
CA PRO A 413 19.62 -14.85 8.06
C PRO A 413 19.21 -13.78 7.04
N THR A 414 19.54 -14.00 5.77
CA THR A 414 19.18 -13.07 4.68
C THR A 414 17.75 -13.25 4.17
N VAL A 415 17.13 -14.39 4.49
CA VAL A 415 15.74 -14.71 4.12
C VAL A 415 14.85 -14.60 5.36
N SER A 416 13.82 -13.76 5.30
CA SER A 416 12.86 -13.60 6.40
C SER A 416 11.77 -14.68 6.38
N LYS A 417 11.07 -14.87 7.50
CA LYS A 417 9.91 -15.78 7.54
C LYS A 417 8.81 -15.36 6.55
N SER A 418 8.60 -14.06 6.36
CA SER A 418 7.63 -13.56 5.37
C SER A 418 8.03 -13.92 3.94
N ASP A 419 9.32 -13.93 3.60
CA ASP A 419 9.78 -14.34 2.26
C ASP A 419 9.50 -15.83 2.01
N LEU A 420 9.69 -16.67 3.03
CA LEU A 420 9.37 -18.09 2.96
C LEU A 420 7.88 -18.33 2.75
N GLU A 421 7.01 -17.60 3.45
CA GLU A 421 5.56 -17.69 3.30
C GLU A 421 5.10 -17.36 1.86
N VAL A 422 5.76 -16.41 1.18
CA VAL A 422 5.48 -16.09 -0.23
C VAL A 422 5.78 -17.28 -1.13
N HIS A 423 6.92 -17.95 -0.92
CA HIS A 423 7.27 -19.13 -1.68
C HIS A 423 6.38 -20.34 -1.36
N GLU A 424 6.03 -20.56 -0.10
CA GLU A 424 5.08 -21.61 0.31
C GLU A 424 3.71 -21.38 -0.31
N ARG A 425 3.24 -20.13 -0.35
CA ARG A 425 1.99 -19.77 -1.01
C ARG A 425 2.06 -20.03 -2.51
N PHE A 426 3.12 -19.57 -3.18
CA PHE A 426 3.33 -19.86 -4.59
C PHE A 426 3.40 -21.38 -4.85
N THR A 427 4.00 -22.15 -3.95
CA THR A 427 4.07 -23.62 -4.05
C THR A 427 2.69 -24.24 -3.92
N LYS A 428 1.86 -23.79 -2.98
CA LYS A 428 0.47 -24.24 -2.83
C LYS A 428 -0.39 -23.90 -4.03
N GLU A 429 -0.17 -22.74 -4.65
CA GLU A 429 -0.98 -22.27 -5.78
C GLU A 429 -0.52 -22.82 -7.14
N PHE A 430 0.79 -23.00 -7.32
CA PHE A 430 1.40 -23.22 -8.64
C PHE A 430 2.51 -24.28 -8.66
N GLY A 431 2.94 -24.81 -7.51
CA GLY A 431 3.93 -25.87 -7.40
C GLY A 431 3.34 -27.26 -7.64
N GLU A 432 4.21 -28.27 -7.80
CA GLU A 432 3.78 -29.66 -7.74
C GLU A 432 3.68 -30.10 -6.27
N GLU A 433 2.53 -30.59 -5.83
CA GLU A 433 2.40 -31.32 -4.55
C GLU A 433 3.20 -32.63 -4.63
N GLU A 434 3.97 -32.92 -3.58
CA GLU A 434 4.74 -34.15 -3.42
C GLU A 434 3.83 -35.39 -3.41
N LEU A 435 3.72 -36.06 -4.56
CA LEU A 435 3.28 -37.45 -4.64
C LEU A 435 4.49 -38.39 -4.48
N ALA A 436 4.60 -38.93 -3.25
CA ALA A 436 5.14 -40.24 -2.88
C ALA A 436 6.66 -40.42 -2.62
N LEU A 437 7.00 -40.64 -1.34
CA LEU A 437 7.91 -41.71 -0.90
C LEU A 437 7.61 -42.16 0.54
N GLN A 438 6.55 -42.98 0.68
CA GLN A 438 6.45 -43.94 1.79
C GLN A 438 5.93 -45.32 1.36
N PHE A 439 6.04 -45.66 0.07
CA PHE A 439 5.80 -47.01 -0.43
C PHE A 439 6.88 -47.40 -1.43
N ILE A 440 7.40 -48.62 -1.27
CA ILE A 440 8.34 -49.36 -2.15
C ILE A 440 9.84 -49.20 -1.79
N VAL A 441 10.19 -49.61 -0.57
CA VAL A 441 11.34 -50.52 -0.35
C VAL A 441 10.85 -51.61 0.58
N GLY A 442 10.54 -52.79 0.04
CA GLY A 442 10.08 -53.92 0.87
C GLY A 442 9.17 -54.95 0.19
N ARG A 443 9.29 -55.20 -1.12
CA ARG A 443 8.85 -56.49 -1.72
C ARG A 443 9.80 -56.92 -2.82
N CYS A 444 10.97 -57.40 -2.40
CA CYS A 444 11.75 -58.36 -3.16
C CYS A 444 11.98 -59.56 -2.24
N TRP A 445 10.94 -60.37 -2.04
CA TRP A 445 10.99 -61.74 -1.50
C TRP A 445 9.58 -62.35 -1.57
N HIS A 446 9.19 -62.79 -2.78
CA HIS A 446 7.94 -63.53 -2.99
C HIS A 446 8.04 -64.52 -4.16
N ALA A 447 9.12 -65.30 -4.22
CA ALA A 447 9.18 -66.46 -5.11
C ALA A 447 10.32 -67.45 -4.74
N TYR A 448 10.43 -67.84 -3.46
CA TYR A 448 11.10 -69.09 -3.09
C TYR A 448 10.63 -69.47 -1.68
N PHE A 449 9.46 -70.09 -1.58
CA PHE A 449 9.12 -71.18 -0.64
C PHE A 449 7.60 -71.38 -0.65
N HIS A 450 7.16 -72.06 -1.72
CA HIS A 450 5.99 -72.92 -1.69
C HIS A 450 6.23 -74.05 -0.67
N CYS A 451 5.16 -74.46 0.03
CA CYS A 451 5.02 -75.66 0.89
C CYS A 451 5.12 -75.50 2.43
N LYS A 452 4.13 -74.80 3.01
CA LYS A 452 3.14 -75.31 4.01
C LYS A 452 2.20 -74.15 4.41
N PHE A 453 1.00 -74.03 3.84
CA PHE A 453 -0.30 -74.51 4.40
C PHE A 453 -0.45 -74.15 5.90
N GLU A 454 -1.47 -73.45 6.42
CA GLU A 454 -2.77 -73.00 5.90
C GLU A 454 -3.37 -72.01 6.93
N TYR A 455 -4.04 -70.95 6.44
CA TYR A 455 -5.21 -70.24 7.00
C TYR A 455 -5.32 -69.96 8.52
N PHE A 456 -5.07 -68.70 8.91
CA PHE A 456 -5.76 -68.05 10.03
C PHE A 456 -6.26 -66.66 9.62
N THR A 457 -7.57 -66.54 9.50
CA THR A 457 -8.32 -65.28 9.45
C THR A 457 -8.29 -64.58 10.82
N SER A 458 -8.07 -63.25 10.86
CA SER A 458 -8.78 -62.26 11.71
C SER A 458 -7.94 -61.02 12.09
N ARG A 459 -8.62 -59.85 12.06
CA ARG A 459 -8.30 -58.50 12.61
C ARG A 459 -7.48 -57.51 11.77
N LYS A 460 -8.21 -56.63 11.07
CA LYS A 460 -7.84 -55.25 10.75
C LYS A 460 -7.91 -54.37 12.02
N ARG A 461 -6.99 -53.41 12.18
CA ARG A 461 -7.12 -52.28 13.12
C ARG A 461 -7.13 -50.98 12.31
N THR A 462 -8.16 -50.17 12.54
CA THR A 462 -8.43 -48.86 11.95
C THR A 462 -7.96 -47.78 12.93
N VAL A 463 -7.33 -46.70 12.47
CA VAL A 463 -6.98 -45.52 13.29
C VAL A 463 -8.12 -44.51 13.14
N HIS A 464 -8.78 -44.10 14.24
CA HIS A 464 -9.86 -43.11 14.23
C HIS A 464 -9.32 -41.72 14.58
N LEU A 465 -9.67 -40.70 13.77
CA LEU A 465 -9.33 -39.30 14.00
C LEU A 465 -10.41 -38.66 14.91
N TRP A 466 -9.99 -38.02 16.00
CA TRP A 466 -10.88 -37.29 16.91
C TRP A 466 -10.97 -35.82 16.48
N LEU A 467 -12.17 -35.28 16.37
CA LEU A 467 -12.47 -33.90 15.97
C LEU A 467 -13.32 -33.20 17.04
N HIS A 468 -13.27 -31.87 17.09
CA HIS A 468 -14.03 -31.07 18.06
C HIS A 468 -15.44 -30.82 17.52
N TYR A 469 -16.48 -31.25 18.23
CA TYR A 469 -17.88 -31.05 17.86
C TYR A 469 -18.66 -30.23 18.91
N ILE A 470 -19.66 -29.50 18.44
CA ILE A 470 -20.68 -28.83 19.25
C ILE A 470 -21.98 -29.62 19.11
N VAL A 471 -22.58 -29.98 20.25
CA VAL A 471 -23.86 -30.69 20.37
C VAL A 471 -24.88 -29.70 20.92
N TYR A 472 -25.83 -29.29 20.08
CA TYR A 472 -26.88 -28.33 20.42
C TYR A 472 -28.20 -29.05 20.65
N MET A 473 -28.88 -28.75 21.77
CA MET A 473 -30.07 -29.47 22.24
C MET A 473 -31.27 -28.54 22.54
N GLY A 474 -31.17 -27.25 22.19
CA GLY A 474 -32.29 -26.31 22.30
C GLY A 474 -32.63 -25.90 23.74
N PHE A 475 -33.86 -25.43 23.96
CA PHE A 475 -34.34 -24.97 25.26
C PHE A 475 -34.51 -26.14 26.25
N HIS A 476 -34.29 -25.91 27.55
CA HIS A 476 -34.45 -26.95 28.57
C HIS A 476 -35.29 -26.51 29.77
N SER A 477 -35.88 -27.47 30.46
CA SER A 477 -36.69 -27.28 31.68
C SER A 477 -35.96 -27.70 32.96
N HIS A 478 -34.66 -27.99 32.90
CA HIS A 478 -33.87 -28.34 34.08
C HIS A 478 -33.81 -27.21 35.12
N PRO A 479 -33.92 -27.53 36.43
CA PRO A 479 -34.07 -26.55 37.50
C PRO A 479 -32.80 -25.73 37.78
N ASN A 480 -31.61 -26.24 37.44
CA ASN A 480 -30.34 -25.56 37.67
C ASN A 480 -29.25 -26.07 36.70
N SER A 481 -28.13 -25.35 36.62
CA SER A 481 -27.04 -25.69 35.69
C SER A 481 -26.36 -27.04 35.98
N GLU A 482 -26.30 -27.48 37.25
CA GLU A 482 -25.72 -28.79 37.61
C GLU A 482 -26.54 -29.95 37.03
N SER A 483 -27.88 -29.87 37.12
CA SER A 483 -28.77 -30.88 36.54
C SER A 483 -28.69 -30.94 35.01
N VAL A 484 -28.39 -29.82 34.33
CA VAL A 484 -28.13 -29.79 32.88
C VAL A 484 -26.82 -30.50 32.56
N ILE A 485 -25.76 -30.25 33.34
CA ILE A 485 -24.44 -30.86 33.16
C ILE A 485 -24.54 -32.38 33.35
N GLN A 486 -25.20 -32.83 34.42
CA GLN A 486 -25.40 -34.26 34.68
C GLN A 486 -26.14 -34.94 33.52
N ALA A 487 -27.24 -34.34 33.04
CA ALA A 487 -27.98 -34.87 31.91
C ALA A 487 -27.17 -34.86 30.60
N ASN A 488 -26.24 -33.91 30.44
CA ASN A 488 -25.33 -33.87 29.29
C ASN A 488 -24.28 -34.99 29.36
N TYR A 489 -23.72 -35.28 30.55
CA TYR A 489 -22.80 -36.41 30.75
C TYR A 489 -23.48 -37.75 30.55
N GLU A 490 -24.71 -37.93 31.00
CA GLU A 490 -25.49 -39.15 30.75
C GLU A 490 -25.66 -39.39 29.25
N LEU A 491 -26.07 -38.36 28.49
CA LEU A 491 -26.18 -38.47 27.04
C LEU A 491 -24.83 -38.76 26.38
N LEU A 492 -23.77 -38.08 26.79
CA LEU A 492 -22.45 -38.27 26.21
C LEU A 492 -21.87 -39.66 26.52
N SER A 493 -22.06 -40.13 27.76
CA SER A 493 -21.65 -41.47 28.21
C SER A 493 -22.38 -42.58 27.44
N SER A 494 -23.61 -42.34 26.95
CA SER A 494 -24.34 -43.29 26.11
C SER A 494 -23.65 -43.57 24.76
N VAL A 495 -22.82 -42.63 24.29
CA VAL A 495 -22.12 -42.72 23.00
C VAL A 495 -20.64 -43.04 23.16
N ILE A 496 -19.98 -42.51 24.20
CA ILE A 496 -18.57 -42.80 24.49
C ILE A 496 -18.41 -44.14 25.24
N GLY A 497 -19.41 -44.56 26.02
CA GLY A 497 -19.44 -45.84 26.73
C GLY A 497 -18.85 -45.82 28.15
N SER A 498 -18.34 -44.67 28.61
CA SER A 498 -17.78 -44.47 29.95
C SER A 498 -18.12 -43.07 30.47
N SER A 499 -18.54 -42.96 31.74
CA SER A 499 -18.81 -41.67 32.39
C SER A 499 -17.53 -40.86 32.58
N GLN A 500 -16.43 -41.53 32.93
CA GLN A 500 -15.13 -40.90 33.15
C GLN A 500 -14.59 -40.31 31.84
N GLU A 501 -14.70 -41.04 30.73
CA GLU A 501 -14.24 -40.57 29.42
C GLU A 501 -15.17 -39.48 28.85
N ALA A 502 -16.45 -39.50 29.21
CA ALA A 502 -17.38 -38.43 28.87
C ALA A 502 -17.04 -37.12 29.59
N GLU A 503 -16.63 -37.19 30.87
CA GLU A 503 -16.11 -36.05 31.61
C GLU A 503 -14.81 -35.52 30.99
N ASP A 504 -13.87 -36.42 30.66
CA ASP A 504 -12.58 -36.06 30.08
C ASP A 504 -12.67 -35.50 28.64
N ALA A 505 -13.67 -35.94 27.87
CA ALA A 505 -13.85 -35.49 26.48
C ALA A 505 -14.64 -34.18 26.36
N ALA A 506 -15.46 -33.83 27.36
CA ALA A 506 -16.28 -32.63 27.36
C ALA A 506 -15.43 -31.38 27.67
N ILE A 507 -15.58 -30.35 26.85
CA ILE A 507 -14.81 -29.10 26.96
C ILE A 507 -15.66 -28.01 27.63
N HIS A 508 -16.90 -27.83 27.18
CA HIS A 508 -17.81 -26.82 27.73
C HIS A 508 -19.24 -27.33 27.81
N HIS A 509 -20.00 -26.88 28.81
CA HIS A 509 -21.44 -27.08 28.91
C HIS A 509 -22.20 -25.75 28.81
N TYR A 510 -23.26 -25.74 28.02
CA TYR A 510 -24.18 -24.62 27.88
C TYR A 510 -25.44 -24.94 28.69
N THR A 511 -25.67 -24.15 29.75
CA THR A 511 -26.60 -24.51 30.85
C THR A 511 -27.51 -23.38 31.33
N LYS A 512 -27.39 -22.17 30.75
CA LYS A 512 -28.06 -20.96 31.25
C LYS A 512 -29.35 -20.63 30.50
N THR A 513 -29.31 -20.67 29.17
CA THR A 513 -30.42 -20.22 28.31
C THR A 513 -30.90 -21.33 27.38
N PHE A 514 -30.01 -22.27 27.06
CA PHE A 514 -30.25 -23.43 26.21
C PHE A 514 -29.29 -24.54 26.67
N ARG A 515 -29.64 -25.78 26.33
CA ARG A 515 -28.87 -26.98 26.64
C ARG A 515 -27.99 -27.33 25.44
N GLY A 516 -26.74 -27.66 25.75
CA GLY A 516 -25.79 -28.22 24.81
C GLY A 516 -24.42 -28.37 25.45
N PHE A 517 -23.45 -28.88 24.69
CA PHE A 517 -22.07 -29.00 25.14
C PHE A 517 -21.11 -29.10 23.95
N SER A 518 -19.82 -28.82 24.18
CA SER A 518 -18.74 -29.01 23.20
C SER A 518 -17.80 -30.13 23.65
N VAL A 519 -17.35 -30.97 22.73
CA VAL A 519 -16.71 -32.26 23.05
C VAL A 519 -15.80 -32.76 21.92
N MET A 520 -14.74 -33.49 22.25
CA MET A 520 -13.92 -34.21 21.27
C MET A 520 -14.51 -35.59 20.95
N LEU A 521 -14.84 -35.86 19.68
CA LEU A 521 -15.48 -37.10 19.24
C LEU A 521 -14.89 -37.61 17.93
N THR A 522 -15.00 -38.92 17.70
CA THR A 522 -14.85 -39.47 16.35
C THR A 522 -16.09 -39.13 15.50
N PRO A 523 -15.98 -39.04 14.16
CA PRO A 523 -17.12 -38.77 13.29
C PRO A 523 -18.30 -39.73 13.49
N ASP A 524 -18.01 -41.01 13.80
CA ASP A 524 -19.03 -42.03 14.06
C ASP A 524 -19.78 -41.77 15.38
N GLN A 525 -19.08 -41.29 16.43
CA GLN A 525 -19.71 -40.89 17.69
C GLN A 525 -20.53 -39.60 17.52
N ALA A 526 -20.03 -38.62 16.77
CA ALA A 526 -20.78 -37.40 16.47
C ALA A 526 -22.08 -37.72 15.71
N LYS A 527 -22.04 -38.66 14.77
CA LYS A 527 -23.22 -39.12 14.04
C LYS A 527 -24.25 -39.79 14.96
N LYS A 528 -23.81 -40.64 15.90
CA LYS A 528 -24.72 -41.27 16.88
C LYS A 528 -25.39 -40.26 17.80
N LEU A 529 -24.68 -39.22 18.22
CA LEU A 529 -25.30 -38.13 18.99
C LEU A 529 -26.32 -37.36 18.17
N ALA A 530 -26.07 -37.13 16.88
CA ALA A 530 -27.00 -36.45 15.98
C ALA A 530 -28.29 -37.24 15.73
N GLU A 531 -28.30 -38.56 15.97
CA GLU A 531 -29.46 -39.44 15.83
C GLU A 531 -30.35 -39.47 17.10
N SER A 532 -29.94 -38.80 18.19
CA SER A 532 -30.74 -38.72 19.42
C SER A 532 -31.86 -37.68 19.29
N ASP A 533 -33.09 -38.05 19.67
CA ASP A 533 -34.27 -37.17 19.66
C ASP A 533 -34.13 -35.92 20.55
N SER A 534 -33.17 -35.94 21.48
CA SER A 534 -32.85 -34.82 22.38
C SER A 534 -31.81 -33.85 21.82
N VAL A 535 -31.20 -34.17 20.68
CA VAL A 535 -30.15 -33.38 20.03
C VAL A 535 -30.70 -32.76 18.75
N LEU A 536 -30.65 -31.43 18.67
CA LEU A 536 -31.12 -30.67 17.52
C LEU A 536 -30.09 -30.66 16.37
N SER A 537 -28.82 -30.51 16.71
CA SER A 537 -27.74 -30.56 15.72
C SER A 537 -26.40 -30.89 16.34
N VAL A 538 -25.56 -31.58 15.57
CA VAL A 538 -24.15 -31.84 15.88
C VAL A 538 -23.31 -31.34 14.72
N PHE A 539 -22.36 -30.45 14.98
CA PHE A 539 -21.50 -29.88 13.94
C PHE A 539 -20.08 -29.65 14.45
N GLU A 540 -19.10 -29.76 13.57
CA GLU A 540 -17.70 -29.57 13.92
C GLU A 540 -17.42 -28.11 14.30
N SER A 541 -16.72 -27.90 15.41
CA SER A 541 -16.31 -26.61 15.91
C SER A 541 -15.19 -26.03 15.04
N ARG A 542 -15.36 -24.79 14.57
CA ARG A 542 -14.41 -24.10 13.70
C ARG A 542 -13.76 -22.93 14.44
N MET A 543 -12.47 -22.71 14.19
CA MET A 543 -11.80 -21.47 14.59
C MET A 543 -12.01 -20.39 13.51
N ASN A 544 -12.67 -19.30 13.88
CA ASN A 544 -12.86 -18.14 12.99
C ASN A 544 -11.74 -17.11 13.21
N LYS A 545 -11.24 -16.50 12.13
CA LYS A 545 -10.33 -15.34 12.20
C LYS A 545 -11.14 -14.05 12.31
N ILE A 546 -10.67 -13.12 13.13
CA ILE A 546 -11.21 -11.76 13.20
C ILE A 546 -10.76 -11.03 11.93
N HIS A 547 -11.68 -10.68 11.04
CA HIS A 547 -11.38 -9.83 9.87
C HIS A 547 -12.13 -8.52 10.03
N THR A 548 -11.43 -7.41 10.29
CA THR A 548 -12.04 -6.08 10.17
C THR A 548 -12.19 -5.69 8.68
N THR A 549 -13.09 -4.77 8.33
CA THR A 549 -13.46 -4.45 6.93
C THR A 549 -12.28 -4.08 6.00
N GLN A 550 -11.16 -3.57 6.53
CA GLN A 550 -9.77 -3.75 6.04
C GLN A 550 -8.86 -2.64 6.59
N SER A 551 -9.36 -1.41 6.77
CA SER A 551 -8.52 -0.25 7.09
C SER A 551 -7.72 -0.42 8.39
N TRP A 552 -8.33 -0.97 9.43
CA TRP A 552 -7.66 -1.22 10.71
C TRP A 552 -6.68 -2.40 10.66
N ASN A 553 -6.93 -3.41 9.81
CA ASN A 553 -5.97 -4.48 9.54
C ASN A 553 -4.74 -3.92 8.80
N PHE A 554 -4.98 -3.06 7.81
CA PHE A 554 -3.93 -2.38 7.04
C PHE A 554 -3.03 -1.54 7.95
N LEU A 555 -3.61 -0.84 8.92
CA LEU A 555 -2.90 -0.09 9.97
C LEU A 555 -2.30 -0.98 11.08
N ARG A 556 -2.51 -2.30 11.03
CA ARG A 556 -1.98 -3.31 11.96
C ARG A 556 -2.29 -3.02 13.43
N ILE A 557 -3.44 -2.42 13.71
CA ILE A 557 -3.76 -1.96 15.06
C ILE A 557 -3.89 -3.11 16.07
N ASP A 558 -4.28 -4.29 15.61
CA ASP A 558 -4.38 -5.48 16.45
C ASP A 558 -3.01 -6.01 16.93
N SER A 559 -1.91 -5.54 16.32
CA SER A 559 -0.54 -5.81 16.78
C SER A 559 -0.08 -4.89 17.92
N ALA A 560 -0.89 -3.89 18.30
CA ALA A 560 -0.59 -2.96 19.40
C ALA A 560 -0.82 -3.61 20.77
N GLN A 561 0.04 -4.56 21.16
CA GLN A 561 -0.10 -5.32 22.41
C GLN A 561 -0.17 -4.43 23.65
N GLN A 562 0.58 -3.33 23.70
CA GLN A 562 0.56 -2.38 24.82
C GLN A 562 -0.86 -1.83 25.06
N TYR A 563 -1.54 -1.37 24.01
CA TYR A 563 -2.93 -0.95 24.10
C TYR A 563 -3.86 -2.14 24.37
N ASN A 564 -3.70 -3.25 23.66
CA ASN A 564 -4.59 -4.41 23.81
C ASN A 564 -4.59 -5.00 25.23
N ASN A 565 -3.47 -4.90 25.95
CA ASN A 565 -3.34 -5.34 27.33
C ASN A 565 -3.92 -4.36 28.37
N LEU A 566 -4.27 -3.12 27.98
CA LEU A 566 -4.88 -2.18 28.90
C LEU A 566 -6.25 -2.69 29.39
N PRO A 567 -6.58 -2.48 30.67
CA PRO A 567 -7.90 -2.77 31.20
C PRO A 567 -9.00 -2.05 30.41
N LEU A 568 -10.15 -2.71 30.23
CA LEU A 568 -11.29 -2.11 29.53
C LEU A 568 -11.77 -0.81 30.20
N SER A 569 -11.64 -0.69 31.52
CA SER A 569 -11.94 0.55 32.25
C SER A 569 -11.10 1.73 31.78
N VAL A 570 -9.81 1.54 31.49
CA VAL A 570 -8.92 2.59 30.99
C VAL A 570 -9.27 2.95 29.55
N LYS A 571 -9.46 1.95 28.69
CA LYS A 571 -9.82 2.17 27.28
C LYS A 571 -11.16 2.88 27.12
N SER A 572 -12.11 2.55 27.99
CA SER A 572 -13.47 3.09 27.97
C SER A 572 -13.64 4.37 28.79
N ASP A 573 -12.59 4.87 29.42
CA ASP A 573 -12.58 6.18 30.06
C ASP A 573 -12.35 7.32 29.06
N VAL A 574 -11.79 7.02 27.88
CA VAL A 574 -11.54 8.02 26.83
C VAL A 574 -12.83 8.39 26.10
N ILE A 575 -13.06 9.70 25.97
CA ILE A 575 -14.26 10.30 25.37
C ILE A 575 -13.84 11.08 24.11
N VAL A 576 -14.40 10.70 22.97
CA VAL A 576 -14.20 11.40 21.69
C VAL A 576 -15.45 12.20 21.34
N GLY A 577 -15.30 13.52 21.25
CA GLY A 577 -16.29 14.43 20.72
C GLY A 577 -16.26 14.45 19.19
N VAL A 578 -17.43 14.38 18.56
CA VAL A 578 -17.58 14.39 17.09
C VAL A 578 -18.46 15.57 16.70
N ILE A 579 -17.89 16.57 16.02
CA ILE A 579 -18.65 17.71 15.48
C ILE A 579 -18.90 17.43 13.98
N ASP A 580 -20.15 17.10 13.65
CA ASP A 580 -20.51 16.57 12.33
C ASP A 580 -22.03 16.75 12.04
N THR A 581 -22.64 15.91 11.19
CA THR A 581 -24.08 15.94 10.83
C THR A 581 -24.99 15.20 11.81
N GLY A 582 -24.47 14.76 12.95
CA GLY A 582 -25.20 14.03 13.99
C GLY A 582 -24.85 12.55 14.05
N ILE A 583 -25.72 11.73 14.67
CA ILE A 583 -25.54 10.28 14.75
C ILE A 583 -26.84 9.50 14.49
N TRP A 584 -26.74 8.31 13.91
CA TRP A 584 -27.82 7.32 13.83
C TRP A 584 -27.68 6.30 14.97
N PRO A 585 -28.30 6.53 16.15
CA PRO A 585 -27.98 5.81 17.38
C PRO A 585 -28.36 4.33 17.35
N GLU A 586 -29.31 3.91 16.51
CA GLU A 586 -29.73 2.51 16.38
C GLU A 586 -28.77 1.64 15.58
N SER A 587 -27.71 2.22 14.99
CA SER A 587 -26.71 1.40 14.29
C SER A 587 -26.05 0.41 15.24
N LYS A 588 -25.86 -0.83 14.77
CA LYS A 588 -25.12 -1.87 15.52
C LYS A 588 -23.70 -1.44 15.90
N SER A 589 -23.12 -0.50 15.15
CA SER A 589 -21.81 0.08 15.45
C SER A 589 -21.81 0.92 16.72
N PHE A 590 -22.97 1.26 17.30
CA PHE A 590 -23.07 2.02 18.54
C PHE A 590 -23.64 1.20 19.71
N ASP A 591 -23.59 -0.14 19.58
CA ASP A 591 -23.87 -1.04 20.68
C ASP A 591 -22.92 -0.81 21.86
N ASP A 592 -23.46 -0.87 23.07
CA ASP A 592 -22.75 -0.56 24.31
C ASP A 592 -22.44 -1.79 25.17
N SER A 593 -22.60 -2.99 24.60
CA SER A 593 -22.37 -4.26 25.29
C SER A 593 -20.92 -4.36 25.76
N GLY A 594 -20.74 -4.75 27.01
CA GLY A 594 -19.42 -4.85 27.64
C GLY A 594 -18.82 -3.53 28.11
N LEU A 595 -19.37 -2.37 27.76
CA LEU A 595 -18.89 -1.09 28.30
C LEU A 595 -19.35 -0.89 29.74
N GLY A 596 -18.43 -0.43 30.61
CA GLY A 596 -18.73 -0.04 31.98
C GLY A 596 -19.55 1.26 32.06
N PRO A 597 -19.85 1.78 33.28
CA PRO A 597 -20.58 3.03 33.45
C PRO A 597 -19.90 4.20 32.73
N VAL A 598 -20.68 5.24 32.44
CA VAL A 598 -20.17 6.48 31.83
C VAL A 598 -19.17 7.15 32.80
N PRO A 599 -18.02 7.67 32.34
CA PRO A 599 -17.08 8.37 33.19
C PRO A 599 -17.74 9.53 33.94
N SER A 600 -17.60 9.59 35.27
CA SER A 600 -18.25 10.60 36.12
C SER A 600 -17.78 12.03 35.86
N ARG A 601 -16.64 12.20 35.18
CA ARG A 601 -16.11 13.50 34.77
C ARG A 601 -16.84 14.11 33.58
N PHE A 602 -17.58 13.30 32.81
CA PHE A 602 -18.33 13.77 31.65
C PHE A 602 -19.55 14.58 32.14
N LYS A 603 -19.71 15.80 31.60
CA LYS A 603 -20.78 16.72 31.99
C LYS A 603 -21.83 16.93 30.90
N GLY A 604 -21.65 16.30 29.74
CA GLY A 604 -22.56 16.44 28.62
C GLY A 604 -23.91 15.78 28.86
N GLN A 605 -24.89 16.23 28.08
CA GLN A 605 -26.27 15.79 28.17
C GLN A 605 -26.72 15.05 26.91
N CYS A 606 -27.81 14.30 27.04
CA CYS A 606 -28.53 13.71 25.92
C CYS A 606 -29.72 14.60 25.56
N GLU A 607 -29.57 15.46 24.56
CA GLU A 607 -30.61 16.36 24.12
C GLU A 607 -31.69 15.61 23.33
N THR A 608 -32.96 15.80 23.72
CA THR A 608 -34.11 15.19 23.04
C THR A 608 -34.61 16.06 21.89
N GLY A 609 -35.15 15.46 20.85
CA GLY A 609 -35.77 16.17 19.74
C GLY A 609 -36.57 15.23 18.84
N GLU A 610 -36.80 15.64 17.60
CA GLU A 610 -37.49 14.82 16.60
C GLU A 610 -36.82 13.45 16.44
N MET A 611 -37.59 12.38 16.69
CA MET A 611 -37.14 10.99 16.62
C MET A 611 -35.88 10.70 17.47
N PHE A 612 -35.60 11.48 18.51
CA PHE A 612 -34.44 11.28 19.38
C PHE A 612 -34.84 11.49 20.85
N THR A 613 -34.75 10.44 21.65
CA THR A 613 -35.17 10.41 23.06
C THR A 613 -33.97 10.15 23.97
N LEU A 614 -34.15 10.27 25.28
CA LEU A 614 -33.09 9.95 26.26
C LEU A 614 -32.57 8.52 26.14
N ALA A 615 -33.38 7.58 25.64
CA ALA A 615 -32.98 6.19 25.42
C ALA A 615 -32.01 6.00 24.25
N ASN A 616 -31.83 7.02 23.41
CA ASN A 616 -30.90 6.98 22.28
C ASN A 616 -29.44 7.25 22.71
N CYS A 617 -29.21 7.84 23.89
CA CYS A 617 -27.90 7.81 24.52
C CYS A 617 -27.78 6.56 25.39
N ASN A 618 -26.62 5.95 25.37
CA ASN A 618 -26.30 4.71 26.06
C ASN A 618 -24.87 4.78 26.61
N ARG A 619 -24.27 3.65 26.98
CA ARG A 619 -22.88 3.65 27.47
C ARG A 619 -21.87 3.91 26.34
N LYS A 620 -22.22 3.76 25.05
CA LYS A 620 -21.36 4.11 23.91
C LYS A 620 -21.52 5.58 23.50
N ILE A 621 -22.75 6.01 23.20
CA ILE A 621 -23.12 7.40 22.90
C ILE A 621 -23.55 8.04 24.21
N ILE A 622 -22.63 8.73 24.88
CA ILE A 622 -22.84 9.21 26.26
C ILE A 622 -23.46 10.61 26.32
N GLY A 623 -23.38 11.37 25.23
CA GLY A 623 -24.00 12.68 25.08
C GLY A 623 -24.25 13.00 23.61
N ALA A 624 -25.29 13.78 23.34
CA ALA A 624 -25.69 14.16 21.99
C ALA A 624 -26.41 15.52 22.02
N ARG A 625 -25.96 16.47 21.21
CA ARG A 625 -26.51 17.83 21.07
C ARG A 625 -26.62 18.23 19.60
N TYR A 626 -27.43 19.24 19.31
CA TYR A 626 -27.52 19.82 17.96
C TYR A 626 -27.63 21.35 17.96
N TYR A 627 -27.06 21.97 16.93
CA TYR A 627 -26.94 23.43 16.81
C TYR A 627 -27.49 23.85 15.45
N LEU A 628 -28.50 24.73 15.45
CA LEU A 628 -29.24 25.10 14.25
C LEU A 628 -29.39 26.62 14.09
N ASN A 629 -29.13 27.39 15.15
CA ASN A 629 -29.46 28.81 15.19
C ASN A 629 -28.60 29.61 14.20
N GLY A 630 -27.33 29.28 14.06
CA GLY A 630 -26.43 29.90 13.08
C GLY A 630 -26.85 29.63 11.64
N PHE A 631 -27.30 28.41 11.34
CA PHE A 631 -27.84 28.06 10.02
C PHE A 631 -29.12 28.86 9.69
N LEU A 632 -30.08 28.94 10.62
CA LEU A 632 -31.35 29.66 10.41
C LEU A 632 -31.15 31.17 10.26
N ALA A 633 -30.18 31.75 10.96
CA ALA A 633 -29.83 33.16 10.85
C ALA A 633 -29.33 33.54 9.43
N GLY A 634 -28.82 32.58 8.66
CA GLY A 634 -28.38 32.75 7.27
C GLY A 634 -29.52 32.90 6.24
N GLY A 635 -30.78 33.02 6.67
CA GLY A 635 -31.94 33.26 5.80
C GLY A 635 -32.47 32.01 5.07
N LYS A 636 -31.97 30.82 5.42
CA LYS A 636 -32.40 29.53 4.86
C LYS A 636 -33.29 28.80 5.87
N THR A 637 -34.41 28.23 5.42
CA THR A 637 -35.26 27.36 6.25
C THR A 637 -34.96 25.89 5.94
N LEU A 638 -35.12 25.01 6.94
CA LEU A 638 -34.87 23.57 6.73
C LEU A 638 -35.81 23.00 5.67
N GLU A 639 -37.05 23.48 5.67
CA GLU A 639 -38.11 23.07 4.77
C GLU A 639 -37.84 23.43 3.29
N SER A 640 -36.93 24.37 3.01
CA SER A 640 -36.63 24.80 1.64
C SER A 640 -35.81 23.80 0.81
N PHE A 641 -35.17 22.82 1.47
CA PHE A 641 -34.26 21.88 0.79
C PHE A 641 -34.96 20.65 0.21
N ASN A 642 -36.25 20.43 0.52
CA ASN A 642 -37.02 19.25 0.11
C ASN A 642 -36.25 17.92 0.36
N GLN A 643 -35.52 17.86 1.48
CA GLN A 643 -34.74 16.71 1.93
C GLN A 643 -35.22 16.31 3.33
N THR A 644 -34.93 15.06 3.72
CA THR A 644 -35.22 14.59 5.09
C THR A 644 -34.28 15.31 6.07
N PHE A 645 -34.82 15.78 7.19
CA PHE A 645 -34.05 16.36 8.28
C PHE A 645 -34.70 16.04 9.62
N PHE A 646 -33.93 16.15 10.70
CA PHE A 646 -34.44 16.05 12.07
C PHE A 646 -33.91 17.22 12.90
N ARG A 647 -34.82 17.93 13.57
CA ARG A 647 -34.50 18.92 14.61
C ARG A 647 -34.14 18.19 15.92
N SER A 648 -33.04 17.45 15.85
CA SER A 648 -32.45 16.66 16.93
C SER A 648 -31.01 16.29 16.58
N PRO A 649 -30.25 15.65 17.50
CA PRO A 649 -28.92 15.11 17.19
C PRO A 649 -28.91 13.96 16.18
N ARG A 650 -30.09 13.49 15.71
CA ARG A 650 -30.21 12.40 14.75
C ARG A 650 -29.60 12.77 13.39
N ASP A 651 -28.83 11.85 12.83
CA ASP A 651 -28.19 12.00 11.53
C ASP A 651 -29.16 11.69 10.38
N ASP A 652 -29.49 12.72 9.59
CA ASP A 652 -30.24 12.61 8.33
C ASP A 652 -29.33 12.47 7.10
N ASN A 653 -28.03 12.79 7.24
CA ASN A 653 -27.09 12.84 6.13
C ASN A 653 -26.29 11.54 5.98
N GLY A 654 -25.92 10.90 7.09
CA GLY A 654 -25.11 9.69 7.16
C GLY A 654 -23.62 9.96 7.42
N HIS A 655 -23.11 11.15 7.12
CA HIS A 655 -21.70 11.50 7.27
C HIS A 655 -21.22 11.39 8.72
N GLY A 656 -21.95 11.97 9.68
CA GLY A 656 -21.60 11.89 11.11
C GLY A 656 -21.65 10.47 11.69
N SER A 657 -22.61 9.64 11.25
CA SER A 657 -22.62 8.22 11.65
C SER A 657 -21.42 7.45 11.09
N HIS A 658 -21.00 7.78 9.87
CA HIS A 658 -19.85 7.17 9.20
C HIS A 658 -18.53 7.53 9.90
N THR A 659 -18.34 8.81 10.22
CA THR A 659 -17.15 9.29 10.93
C THR A 659 -17.10 8.75 12.36
N ALA A 660 -18.19 8.83 13.12
CA ALA A 660 -18.26 8.33 14.51
C ALA A 660 -18.01 6.82 14.61
N SER A 661 -18.57 6.03 13.69
CA SER A 661 -18.35 4.57 13.67
C SER A 661 -16.93 4.19 13.22
N THR A 662 -16.28 5.01 12.38
CA THR A 662 -14.86 4.84 12.05
C THR A 662 -13.97 5.06 13.28
N ILE A 663 -14.31 6.01 14.16
CA ILE A 663 -13.54 6.27 15.39
C ILE A 663 -13.71 5.12 16.39
N ALA A 664 -14.95 4.91 16.83
CA ALA A 664 -15.26 4.10 18.00
C ALA A 664 -16.42 3.14 17.74
N GLY A 665 -16.64 2.70 16.51
CA GLY A 665 -17.64 1.68 16.20
C GLY A 665 -17.36 0.36 16.93
N SER A 666 -18.39 -0.20 17.56
CA SER A 666 -18.40 -1.55 18.09
C SER A 666 -18.22 -2.58 16.97
N LEU A 667 -17.78 -3.79 17.31
CA LEU A 667 -17.56 -4.86 16.33
C LEU A 667 -18.91 -5.32 15.77
N VAL A 668 -19.07 -5.22 14.45
CA VAL A 668 -20.25 -5.69 13.74
C VAL A 668 -19.84 -6.68 12.67
N LEU A 669 -20.22 -7.94 12.88
CA LEU A 669 -19.97 -9.04 11.95
C LEU A 669 -20.80 -8.88 10.67
N ASP A 670 -20.25 -9.37 9.55
CA ASP A 670 -20.89 -9.40 8.22
C ASP A 670 -21.37 -8.02 7.73
N ALA A 671 -20.70 -6.95 8.17
CA ALA A 671 -20.93 -5.61 7.69
C ALA A 671 -20.46 -5.48 6.24
N SER A 672 -21.35 -5.00 5.38
CA SER A 672 -21.08 -4.86 3.95
C SER A 672 -22.04 -3.86 3.32
N LEU A 673 -21.67 -3.34 2.16
CA LEU A 673 -22.59 -2.63 1.29
C LEU A 673 -23.17 -3.62 0.30
N SER A 674 -24.31 -4.25 0.64
CA SER A 674 -24.91 -5.33 -0.17
C SER A 674 -23.96 -6.49 -0.50
N GLY A 675 -23.05 -6.84 0.41
CA GLY A 675 -21.99 -7.85 0.22
C GLY A 675 -20.70 -7.34 -0.41
N LEU A 676 -20.61 -6.05 -0.80
CA LEU A 676 -19.33 -5.42 -1.15
C LEU A 676 -18.52 -5.12 0.11
N ALA A 677 -17.21 -5.28 0.05
CA ALA A 677 -16.31 -5.05 1.18
C ALA A 677 -16.70 -5.83 2.46
N ASN A 678 -17.26 -7.03 2.29
CA ASN A 678 -17.79 -7.82 3.38
C ASN A 678 -16.73 -8.19 4.43
N GLY A 679 -17.03 -7.94 5.71
CA GLY A 679 -16.15 -8.25 6.84
C GLY A 679 -16.72 -7.74 8.16
N THR A 680 -15.88 -7.64 9.19
CA THR A 680 -16.28 -7.09 10.50
C THR A 680 -16.06 -5.58 10.51
N ALA A 681 -17.11 -4.76 10.55
CA ALA A 681 -16.92 -3.33 10.76
C ALA A 681 -16.56 -3.07 12.21
N ARG A 682 -15.58 -2.20 12.45
CA ARG A 682 -15.28 -1.63 13.78
C ARG A 682 -14.53 -0.32 13.65
N GLY A 683 -14.56 0.46 14.72
CA GLY A 683 -13.67 1.61 14.87
C GLY A 683 -12.25 1.22 15.28
N GLY A 684 -11.36 2.20 15.25
CA GLY A 684 -9.98 2.04 15.72
C GLY A 684 -9.90 1.87 17.23
N ALA A 685 -10.76 2.59 17.96
CA ALA A 685 -10.91 2.51 19.41
C ALA A 685 -12.32 2.04 19.81
N PRO A 686 -12.70 0.75 19.60
CA PRO A 686 -14.06 0.25 19.86
C PRO A 686 -14.54 0.41 21.31
N SER A 687 -13.63 0.61 22.26
CA SER A 687 -13.99 0.79 23.67
C SER A 687 -14.21 2.26 24.06
N ALA A 688 -13.78 3.23 23.24
CA ALA A 688 -13.93 4.66 23.54
C ALA A 688 -15.41 5.08 23.53
N ARG A 689 -15.72 6.16 24.25
CA ARG A 689 -17.06 6.76 24.33
C ARG A 689 -17.20 7.86 23.28
N LEU A 690 -18.42 8.09 22.83
CA LEU A 690 -18.76 9.12 21.85
C LEU A 690 -19.65 10.19 22.47
N ALA A 691 -19.28 11.46 22.24
CA ALA A 691 -20.13 12.62 22.49
C ALA A 691 -20.40 13.33 21.16
N ILE A 692 -21.66 13.49 20.78
CA ILE A 692 -22.05 13.92 19.43
C ILE A 692 -22.55 15.36 19.43
N TYR A 693 -22.03 16.15 18.50
CA TYR A 693 -22.36 17.57 18.35
C TYR A 693 -22.76 17.84 16.90
N LYS A 694 -24.06 17.83 16.61
CA LYS A 694 -24.58 18.06 15.25
C LYS A 694 -24.54 19.56 14.92
N ALA A 695 -23.62 19.98 14.06
CA ALA A 695 -23.52 21.35 13.56
C ALA A 695 -23.73 21.46 12.03
N GLY A 696 -23.72 20.32 11.32
CA GLY A 696 -23.91 20.27 9.87
C GLY A 696 -25.36 20.06 9.44
N TRP A 697 -25.81 20.84 8.46
CA TRP A 697 -27.15 20.79 7.87
C TRP A 697 -27.09 20.92 6.35
N PHE A 698 -27.55 19.90 5.61
CA PHE A 698 -27.56 19.87 4.14
C PHE A 698 -26.21 20.21 3.47
N GLY A 699 -25.10 19.83 4.11
CA GLY A 699 -23.75 20.16 3.64
C GLY A 699 -23.27 21.59 3.96
N PHE A 700 -24.07 22.38 4.68
CA PHE A 700 -23.66 23.66 5.23
C PHE A 700 -23.28 23.51 6.70
N LEU A 701 -22.28 24.27 7.08
CA LEU A 701 -21.79 24.37 8.45
C LEU A 701 -21.68 25.86 8.77
N SER A 702 -22.39 26.30 9.81
CA SER A 702 -22.30 27.68 10.27
C SER A 702 -21.16 27.80 11.28
N ASP A 703 -20.29 28.79 11.09
CA ASP A 703 -19.20 29.11 12.02
C ASP A 703 -19.72 29.33 13.45
N ALA A 704 -20.89 29.94 13.60
CA ALA A 704 -21.53 30.17 14.90
C ALA A 704 -21.95 28.86 15.58
N ASP A 705 -22.53 27.92 14.81
CA ASP A 705 -22.95 26.62 15.32
C ASP A 705 -21.73 25.73 15.62
N ILE A 706 -20.64 25.84 14.83
CA ILE A 706 -19.37 25.16 15.10
C ILE A 706 -18.75 25.65 16.41
N LEU A 707 -18.68 26.96 16.64
CA LEU A 707 -18.12 27.51 17.89
C LEU A 707 -18.96 27.14 19.10
N ALA A 708 -20.28 27.15 18.99
CA ALA A 708 -21.17 26.68 20.05
C ALA A 708 -20.91 25.20 20.38
N ALA A 709 -20.70 24.37 19.36
CA ALA A 709 -20.34 22.97 19.53
C ALA A 709 -18.97 22.78 20.22
N PHE A 710 -17.97 23.60 19.89
CA PHE A 710 -16.69 23.59 20.61
C PHE A 710 -16.84 23.96 22.08
N ASP A 711 -17.56 25.03 22.38
CA ASP A 711 -17.74 25.53 23.74
C ASP A 711 -18.37 24.45 24.65
N ASP A 712 -19.48 23.87 24.20
CA ASP A 712 -20.14 22.77 24.90
C ASP A 712 -19.23 21.54 24.99
N ALA A 713 -18.52 21.16 23.93
CA ALA A 713 -17.67 19.96 23.97
C ALA A 713 -16.48 20.09 24.93
N ILE A 714 -15.85 21.26 24.97
CA ILE A 714 -14.77 21.59 25.91
C ILE A 714 -15.31 21.55 27.34
N HIS A 715 -16.47 22.16 27.58
CA HIS A 715 -17.13 22.16 28.88
C HIS A 715 -17.52 20.74 29.34
N ASP A 716 -18.05 19.94 28.42
CA ASP A 716 -18.54 18.57 28.66
C ASP A 716 -17.39 17.60 29.01
N GLY A 717 -16.13 17.98 28.72
CA GLY A 717 -14.92 17.29 29.19
C GLY A 717 -14.46 16.16 28.28
N VAL A 718 -14.59 16.34 26.95
CA VAL A 718 -14.06 15.39 25.96
C VAL A 718 -12.52 15.39 25.95
N ASP A 719 -11.89 14.28 25.56
CA ASP A 719 -10.42 14.18 25.48
C ASP A 719 -9.89 14.46 24.08
N ILE A 720 -10.66 14.09 23.06
CA ILE A 720 -10.34 14.28 21.65
C ILE A 720 -11.56 14.88 20.94
N LEU A 721 -11.33 15.83 20.03
CA LEU A 721 -12.32 16.35 19.09
C LEU A 721 -11.97 15.94 17.67
N SER A 722 -12.92 15.28 17.00
CA SER A 722 -12.84 14.91 15.58
C SER A 722 -13.67 15.86 14.74
N LEU A 723 -13.03 16.51 13.78
CA LEU A 723 -13.62 17.48 12.87
C LEU A 723 -13.43 17.00 11.44
N SER A 724 -14.44 16.36 10.87
CA SER A 724 -14.45 15.99 9.45
C SER A 724 -15.08 17.09 8.60
N ILE A 725 -14.75 18.33 8.97
CA ILE A 725 -15.29 19.59 8.46
C ILE A 725 -14.13 20.58 8.28
N GLY A 726 -14.32 21.55 7.39
CA GLY A 726 -13.32 22.58 7.12
C GLY A 726 -13.92 23.76 6.36
N PRO A 727 -13.32 24.96 6.48
CA PRO A 727 -13.72 26.12 5.68
C PRO A 727 -13.41 25.88 4.20
N ASN A 728 -14.02 26.68 3.32
CA ASN A 728 -13.62 26.70 1.92
C ASN A 728 -12.23 27.36 1.79
N PRO A 729 -11.32 26.80 0.97
CA PRO A 729 -10.04 27.44 0.70
C PRO A 729 -10.23 28.72 -0.17
N PRO A 730 -9.38 29.75 0.00
CA PRO A 730 -8.33 29.87 1.01
C PRO A 730 -8.90 30.11 2.42
N GLN A 731 -8.30 29.46 3.43
CA GLN A 731 -8.66 29.69 4.83
C GLN A 731 -8.31 31.12 5.28
N ALA A 732 -9.17 31.74 6.08
CA ALA A 732 -8.91 33.01 6.76
C ALA A 732 -7.80 32.88 7.83
N ASP A 733 -7.26 34.00 8.32
CA ASP A 733 -6.26 33.97 9.40
C ASP A 733 -6.81 33.36 10.71
N TYR A 734 -5.90 33.02 11.63
CA TYR A 734 -6.24 32.28 12.84
C TYR A 734 -7.26 32.97 13.77
N PHE A 735 -7.46 34.29 13.67
CA PHE A 735 -8.40 35.05 14.49
C PHE A 735 -9.76 35.31 13.79
N HIS A 736 -9.86 34.99 12.50
CA HIS A 736 -11.08 35.13 11.71
C HIS A 736 -11.62 33.79 11.20
N ASP A 737 -11.09 32.69 11.74
CA ASP A 737 -11.50 31.33 11.41
C ASP A 737 -12.05 30.63 12.68
N ALA A 738 -13.32 30.26 12.64
CA ALA A 738 -14.03 29.65 13.76
C ALA A 738 -13.37 28.35 14.25
N MET A 739 -12.84 27.55 13.32
CA MET A 739 -12.10 26.34 13.67
C MET A 739 -10.80 26.67 14.39
N SER A 740 -10.00 27.61 13.90
CA SER A 740 -8.74 28.00 14.55
C SER A 740 -8.97 28.49 15.98
N ILE A 741 -10.03 29.28 16.22
CA ILE A 741 -10.41 29.77 17.55
C ILE A 741 -10.89 28.63 18.46
N GLY A 742 -11.88 27.85 18.04
CA GLY A 742 -12.43 26.77 18.86
C GLY A 742 -11.38 25.71 19.22
N THR A 743 -10.51 25.39 18.27
CA THR A 743 -9.41 24.43 18.49
C THR A 743 -8.29 24.97 19.37
N PHE A 744 -8.05 26.29 19.39
CA PHE A 744 -7.10 26.91 20.32
C PHE A 744 -7.58 26.71 21.76
N HIS A 745 -8.85 26.98 22.04
CA HIS A 745 -9.43 26.80 23.37
C HIS A 745 -9.46 25.33 23.79
N ALA A 746 -9.74 24.42 22.86
CA ALA A 746 -9.65 22.97 23.11
C ALA A 746 -8.20 22.57 23.48
N PHE A 747 -7.20 23.01 22.71
CA PHE A 747 -5.80 22.75 23.00
C PHE A 747 -5.39 23.30 24.38
N HIS A 748 -5.80 24.54 24.70
CA HIS A 748 -5.53 25.17 25.99
C HIS A 748 -6.11 24.37 27.18
N LYS A 749 -7.22 23.65 26.97
CA LYS A 749 -7.81 22.73 27.96
C LYS A 749 -7.25 21.30 27.91
N GLY A 750 -6.22 21.05 27.10
CA GLY A 750 -5.56 19.74 27.01
C GLY A 750 -6.30 18.73 26.12
N ILE A 751 -7.17 19.20 25.23
CA ILE A 751 -7.97 18.37 24.31
C ILE A 751 -7.24 18.26 22.96
N VAL A 752 -7.09 17.03 22.45
CA VAL A 752 -6.50 16.79 21.13
C VAL A 752 -7.54 17.12 20.06
N VAL A 753 -7.17 17.88 19.03
CA VAL A 753 -8.07 18.15 17.90
C VAL A 753 -7.49 17.60 16.61
N THR A 754 -8.27 16.77 15.93
CA THR A 754 -7.98 16.26 14.58
C THR A 754 -8.94 16.88 13.57
N ALA A 755 -8.42 17.37 12.44
CA ALA A 755 -9.24 17.93 11.38
C ALA A 755 -8.87 17.37 9.99
N SER A 756 -9.85 17.22 9.11
CA SER A 756 -9.63 16.88 7.71
C SER A 756 -8.95 18.03 6.96
N ALA A 757 -7.99 17.72 6.07
CA ALA A 757 -7.28 18.73 5.28
C ALA A 757 -8.12 19.40 4.19
N GLY A 758 -9.24 18.81 3.79
CA GLY A 758 -10.08 19.25 2.67
C GLY A 758 -9.90 18.39 1.41
N ASN A 759 -10.77 18.59 0.42
CA ASN A 759 -10.85 17.76 -0.79
C ASN A 759 -10.72 18.61 -2.09
N SER A 760 -9.85 19.62 -2.09
CA SER A 760 -9.76 20.64 -3.17
C SER A 760 -8.58 20.45 -4.14
N MET A 761 -7.77 19.39 -3.98
CA MET A 761 -6.73 18.89 -4.90
C MET A 761 -5.51 19.79 -5.20
N LEU A 762 -5.70 21.11 -5.23
CA LEU A 762 -4.71 22.10 -5.67
C LEU A 762 -3.69 22.41 -4.55
N PRO A 763 -2.45 22.79 -4.88
CA PRO A 763 -1.49 23.30 -3.90
C PRO A 763 -2.03 24.51 -3.13
N GLY A 764 -1.75 24.58 -1.82
CA GLY A 764 -2.18 25.67 -0.95
C GLY A 764 -3.68 25.67 -0.61
N THR A 765 -4.36 24.53 -0.76
CA THR A 765 -5.79 24.39 -0.44
C THR A 765 -6.08 23.59 0.83
N ALA A 766 -5.04 23.14 1.54
CA ALA A 766 -5.21 22.54 2.85
C ALA A 766 -5.86 23.53 3.83
N THR A 767 -6.85 23.05 4.58
CA THR A 767 -7.54 23.81 5.64
C THR A 767 -7.33 23.15 7.01
N GLY A 768 -7.75 23.82 8.08
CA GLY A 768 -7.38 23.45 9.45
C GLY A 768 -5.88 23.63 9.70
N VAL A 769 -5.26 24.65 9.11
CA VAL A 769 -3.80 24.78 9.03
C VAL A 769 -3.13 25.36 10.29
N ALA A 770 -3.90 25.65 11.34
CA ALA A 770 -3.34 26.13 12.59
C ALA A 770 -2.38 25.08 13.21
N PRO A 771 -1.25 25.48 13.82
CA PRO A 771 -0.26 24.53 14.33
C PRO A 771 -0.80 23.62 15.44
N TRP A 772 -1.76 24.07 16.23
CA TRP A 772 -2.37 23.27 17.31
C TRP A 772 -3.42 22.26 16.84
N ILE A 773 -3.75 22.23 15.55
CA ILE A 773 -4.67 21.24 14.94
C ILE A 773 -3.86 20.11 14.31
N LEU A 774 -4.22 18.84 14.52
CA LEU A 774 -3.66 17.71 13.78
C LEU A 774 -4.41 17.53 12.45
N THR A 775 -3.82 18.02 11.35
CA THR A 775 -4.47 18.09 10.03
C THR A 775 -4.18 16.84 9.21
N VAL A 776 -5.23 16.20 8.68
CA VAL A 776 -5.17 14.85 8.12
C VAL A 776 -5.49 14.83 6.63
N ALA A 777 -4.55 14.35 5.82
CA ALA A 777 -4.76 14.04 4.41
C ALA A 777 -5.28 12.62 4.19
N ALA A 778 -5.82 12.37 2.98
CA ALA A 778 -6.41 11.10 2.60
C ALA A 778 -5.45 10.30 1.70
N SER A 779 -5.34 9.02 2.02
CA SER A 779 -4.62 8.05 1.21
C SER A 779 -5.44 6.78 0.98
N THR A 780 -5.06 6.00 -0.02
CA THR A 780 -5.66 4.70 -0.31
C THR A 780 -5.28 3.66 0.74
N LEU A 781 -5.91 2.50 0.67
CA LEU A 781 -5.55 1.31 1.44
C LEU A 781 -5.36 0.13 0.47
N ASP A 782 -4.89 -1.01 0.96
CA ASP A 782 -4.58 -2.19 0.15
C ASP A 782 -5.81 -2.99 -0.31
N ARG A 783 -6.98 -2.34 -0.43
CA ARG A 783 -8.21 -2.90 -0.99
C ARG A 783 -8.75 -1.99 -2.07
N GLU A 784 -9.11 -2.60 -3.18
CA GLU A 784 -9.61 -1.94 -4.36
C GLU A 784 -10.99 -2.50 -4.75
N LEU A 785 -11.83 -1.64 -5.30
CA LEU A 785 -13.22 -1.95 -5.67
C LEU A 785 -13.39 -1.67 -7.16
N GLU A 786 -13.23 -2.73 -7.96
CA GLU A 786 -13.31 -2.64 -9.41
C GLU A 786 -14.70 -2.97 -9.91
N SER A 787 -15.20 -2.13 -10.81
CA SER A 787 -16.43 -2.33 -11.58
C SER A 787 -16.09 -2.46 -13.05
N THR A 788 -15.71 -3.66 -13.48
CA THR A 788 -15.30 -3.92 -14.87
C THR A 788 -16.45 -3.73 -15.87
N ILE A 789 -16.12 -3.61 -17.15
CA ILE A 789 -17.06 -3.62 -18.28
C ILE A 789 -16.75 -4.86 -19.11
N THR A 790 -17.69 -5.77 -19.25
CA THR A 790 -17.57 -6.97 -20.09
C THR A 790 -18.18 -6.70 -21.46
N LEU A 791 -17.42 -6.94 -22.53
CA LEU A 791 -17.84 -6.73 -23.92
C LEU A 791 -18.45 -8.02 -24.53
N ASN A 792 -19.03 -7.93 -25.74
CA ASN A 792 -19.83 -8.97 -26.43
C ASN A 792 -19.32 -10.43 -26.36
N ASN A 793 -18.00 -10.65 -26.39
CA ASN A 793 -17.39 -11.95 -26.10
C ASN A 793 -16.77 -11.89 -24.70
N SER A 794 -17.23 -12.76 -23.79
CA SER A 794 -16.93 -12.80 -22.34
C SER A 794 -15.45 -12.89 -21.92
N SER A 795 -14.49 -12.74 -22.85
CA SER A 795 -13.04 -12.73 -22.60
C SER A 795 -12.41 -11.34 -22.54
N THR A 796 -13.08 -10.29 -23.04
CA THR A 796 -12.52 -8.93 -23.06
C THR A 796 -13.23 -8.05 -22.04
N THR A 797 -12.46 -7.54 -21.08
CA THR A 797 -12.93 -6.67 -20.01
C THR A 797 -12.15 -5.37 -19.99
N ILE A 798 -12.86 -4.25 -19.82
CA ILE A 798 -12.25 -2.94 -19.55
C ILE A 798 -12.37 -2.68 -18.05
N THR A 799 -11.26 -2.32 -17.40
CA THR A 799 -11.26 -1.99 -15.98
C THR A 799 -11.95 -0.65 -15.75
N GLY A 800 -12.87 -0.65 -14.79
CA GLY A 800 -13.53 0.56 -14.33
C GLY A 800 -13.75 0.47 -12.83
N TYR A 801 -14.30 1.53 -12.27
CA TYR A 801 -14.38 1.78 -10.84
C TYR A 801 -15.79 2.24 -10.48
N GLY A 802 -16.40 1.62 -9.47
CA GLY A 802 -17.75 2.00 -9.04
C GLY A 802 -18.32 1.05 -8.01
N LEU A 803 -19.46 1.43 -7.42
CA LEU A 803 -20.18 0.62 -6.44
C LEU A 803 -21.47 0.06 -7.05
N ASN A 804 -21.37 -1.11 -7.68
CA ASN A 804 -22.49 -1.87 -8.24
C ASN A 804 -22.81 -3.07 -7.35
N PRO A 805 -23.86 -3.00 -6.51
CA PRO A 805 -24.19 -4.06 -5.55
C PRO A 805 -24.90 -5.28 -6.17
N SER A 806 -25.41 -5.17 -7.40
CA SER A 806 -26.20 -6.20 -8.08
C SER A 806 -25.68 -6.42 -9.50
N ASP A 807 -25.91 -7.59 -10.08
CA ASP A 807 -25.56 -7.85 -11.48
C ASP A 807 -26.62 -7.26 -12.44
N LEU A 808 -26.17 -6.61 -13.52
CA LEU A 808 -26.99 -6.48 -14.73
C LEU A 808 -26.88 -7.83 -15.45
N GLU A 809 -27.94 -8.61 -15.51
CA GLU A 809 -27.87 -9.93 -16.18
C GLU A 809 -27.87 -9.82 -17.71
N SER A 810 -28.40 -8.72 -18.27
CA SER A 810 -28.53 -8.51 -19.71
C SER A 810 -27.37 -7.69 -20.30
N ALA A 811 -26.89 -8.09 -21.47
CA ALA A 811 -26.05 -7.24 -22.31
C ALA A 811 -26.91 -6.13 -22.94
N ASN A 812 -26.46 -4.88 -22.87
CA ASN A 812 -27.19 -3.72 -23.37
C ASN A 812 -26.35 -2.95 -24.40
N GLY A 813 -27.01 -2.33 -25.36
CA GLY A 813 -26.34 -1.54 -26.40
C GLY A 813 -25.59 -0.35 -25.80
N LEU A 814 -24.47 0.04 -26.41
CA LEU A 814 -23.68 1.20 -26.01
C LEU A 814 -23.98 2.42 -26.89
N ILE A 815 -23.84 3.62 -26.33
CA ILE A 815 -23.87 4.88 -27.08
C ILE A 815 -23.05 5.96 -26.36
N PHE A 816 -22.23 6.71 -27.10
CA PHE A 816 -21.61 7.93 -26.56
C PHE A 816 -22.64 9.05 -26.48
N GLY A 817 -22.63 9.83 -25.39
CA GLY A 817 -23.53 10.98 -25.22
C GLY A 817 -23.44 11.97 -26.37
N SER A 818 -22.25 12.13 -26.98
CA SER A 818 -22.01 12.96 -28.17
C SER A 818 -22.85 12.53 -29.38
N GLU A 819 -23.07 11.22 -29.57
CA GLU A 819 -23.88 10.66 -30.67
C GLU A 819 -25.38 10.74 -30.39
N ALA A 820 -25.76 10.96 -29.13
CA ALA A 820 -27.14 11.12 -28.71
C ALA A 820 -27.62 12.58 -28.71
N ALA A 821 -26.87 13.53 -29.31
CA ALA A 821 -27.23 14.95 -29.30
C ALA A 821 -28.62 15.22 -29.91
N LEU A 822 -29.40 16.10 -29.27
CA LEU A 822 -30.65 16.62 -29.87
C LEU A 822 -30.34 17.48 -31.11
N PRO A 823 -31.26 17.56 -32.09
CA PRO A 823 -31.08 18.42 -33.26
C PRO A 823 -30.77 19.87 -32.85
N GLY A 824 -29.67 20.43 -33.36
CA GLY A 824 -29.23 21.79 -33.07
C GLY A 824 -28.39 21.96 -31.79
N ILE A 825 -28.14 20.89 -31.02
CA ILE A 825 -27.24 20.92 -29.86
C ILE A 825 -25.82 20.48 -30.27
N PRO A 826 -24.76 21.22 -29.88
CA PRO A 826 -23.38 20.79 -30.10
C PRO A 826 -23.10 19.43 -29.44
N GLN A 827 -22.42 18.52 -30.15
CA GLN A 827 -22.12 17.16 -29.66
C GLN A 827 -21.37 17.17 -28.32
N ILE A 828 -20.50 18.15 -28.07
CA ILE A 828 -19.76 18.29 -26.81
C ILE A 828 -20.70 18.47 -25.60
N ASN A 829 -21.78 19.23 -25.73
CA ASN A 829 -22.74 19.44 -24.64
C ASN A 829 -23.53 18.16 -24.32
N ALA A 830 -23.77 17.34 -25.34
CA ALA A 830 -24.41 16.04 -25.20
C ALA A 830 -23.44 14.99 -24.64
N SER A 831 -22.13 15.07 -24.95
CA SER A 831 -21.10 14.17 -24.41
C SER A 831 -20.97 14.30 -22.90
N PHE A 832 -21.16 15.51 -22.35
CA PHE A 832 -21.27 15.73 -20.91
C PHE A 832 -22.56 15.18 -20.28
N CYS A 833 -23.47 14.59 -21.05
CA CYS A 833 -24.73 14.08 -20.55
C CYS A 833 -25.56 15.12 -19.76
N GLN A 834 -25.50 16.38 -20.19
CA GLN A 834 -26.24 17.48 -19.55
C GLN A 834 -27.75 17.32 -19.75
N THR A 835 -28.50 17.78 -18.75
CA THR A 835 -29.97 17.75 -18.74
C THR A 835 -30.55 18.40 -19.98
N ASN A 836 -31.51 17.73 -20.62
CA ASN A 836 -32.23 18.16 -21.83
C ASN A 836 -31.34 18.39 -23.07
N LYS A 837 -30.16 17.76 -23.17
CA LYS A 837 -29.26 17.86 -24.35
C LYS A 837 -29.22 16.61 -25.23
N MET A 838 -29.79 15.50 -24.77
CA MET A 838 -29.75 14.19 -25.44
C MET A 838 -31.13 13.72 -25.90
N ASN A 839 -31.17 12.94 -26.98
CA ASN A 839 -32.37 12.36 -27.56
C ASN A 839 -32.77 11.07 -26.82
N PRO A 840 -33.95 11.05 -26.14
CA PRO A 840 -34.42 9.87 -25.40
C PRO A 840 -34.60 8.62 -26.28
N ASN A 841 -34.96 8.79 -27.56
CA ASN A 841 -35.18 7.67 -28.48
C ASN A 841 -33.88 6.91 -28.81
N LEU A 842 -32.72 7.58 -28.76
CA LEU A 842 -31.41 6.98 -29.04
C LEU A 842 -30.77 6.33 -27.80
N THR A 843 -31.16 6.78 -26.61
CA THR A 843 -30.57 6.38 -25.31
C THR A 843 -31.39 5.31 -24.58
N LYS A 844 -32.69 5.19 -24.88
CA LYS A 844 -33.58 4.21 -24.27
C LYS A 844 -33.05 2.77 -24.42
N GLY A 845 -32.89 2.07 -23.29
CA GLY A 845 -32.42 0.67 -23.27
C GLY A 845 -30.91 0.48 -23.43
N LYS A 846 -30.13 1.57 -23.50
CA LYS A 846 -28.68 1.55 -23.72
C LYS A 846 -27.87 2.00 -22.49
N ILE A 847 -26.61 1.60 -22.45
CA ILE A 847 -25.58 2.13 -21.56
C ILE A 847 -24.99 3.38 -22.22
N VAL A 848 -25.05 4.52 -21.53
CA VAL A 848 -24.61 5.82 -22.07
C VAL A 848 -23.22 6.16 -21.55
N VAL A 849 -22.28 6.49 -22.45
CA VAL A 849 -20.93 6.95 -22.10
C VAL A 849 -20.93 8.48 -22.00
N CYS A 850 -20.51 8.99 -20.85
CA CYS A 850 -20.56 10.40 -20.48
C CYS A 850 -19.17 10.93 -20.11
N ASP A 851 -18.80 12.08 -20.67
CA ASP A 851 -17.59 12.80 -20.26
C ASP A 851 -17.88 13.69 -19.03
N LEU A 852 -16.81 14.04 -18.33
CA LEU A 852 -16.84 15.09 -17.32
C LEU A 852 -16.54 16.45 -17.94
N GLU A 853 -17.40 17.42 -17.62
CA GLU A 853 -17.24 18.81 -18.03
C GLU A 853 -16.11 19.49 -17.25
N ASN A 854 -16.06 19.18 -15.94
CA ASN A 854 -15.02 19.57 -15.01
C ASN A 854 -15.10 18.65 -13.77
N GLU A 855 -14.13 18.75 -12.87
CA GLU A 855 -14.02 17.91 -11.68
C GLU A 855 -15.21 18.10 -10.70
N ALA A 856 -15.80 19.30 -10.67
CA ALA A 856 -16.93 19.67 -9.83
C ALA A 856 -18.30 19.24 -10.40
N ALA A 857 -18.34 18.59 -11.57
CA ALA A 857 -19.58 18.19 -12.19
C ALA A 857 -20.34 17.15 -11.34
N ASP A 858 -21.65 17.36 -11.19
CA ASP A 858 -22.52 16.51 -10.41
C ASP A 858 -22.79 15.17 -11.12
N ARG A 859 -22.09 14.14 -10.66
CA ARG A 859 -22.21 12.76 -11.13
C ARG A 859 -23.56 12.14 -10.79
N ILE A 860 -24.19 12.57 -9.70
CA ILE A 860 -25.54 12.12 -9.30
C ILE A 860 -26.57 12.71 -10.26
N GLN A 861 -26.48 14.00 -10.57
CA GLN A 861 -27.39 14.66 -11.51
C GLN A 861 -27.33 14.02 -12.90
N LYS A 862 -26.12 13.74 -13.41
CA LYS A 862 -25.93 13.03 -14.69
C LYS A 862 -26.70 11.71 -14.70
N ARG A 863 -26.57 10.89 -13.64
CA ARG A 863 -27.29 9.62 -13.56
C ARG A 863 -28.80 9.79 -13.46
N VAL A 864 -29.29 10.74 -12.66
CA VAL A 864 -30.74 11.02 -12.56
C VAL A 864 -31.31 11.34 -13.94
N TYR A 865 -30.57 12.12 -14.74
CA TYR A 865 -30.95 12.43 -16.11
C TYR A 865 -30.87 11.23 -17.06
N ILE A 866 -29.79 10.44 -17.04
CA ILE A 866 -29.68 9.22 -17.86
C ILE A 866 -30.85 8.27 -17.59
N ARG A 867 -31.23 8.10 -16.32
CA ARG A 867 -32.37 7.28 -15.92
C ARG A 867 -33.70 7.86 -16.42
N SER A 868 -33.89 9.19 -16.35
CA SER A 868 -35.14 9.82 -16.76
C SER A 868 -35.40 9.73 -18.27
N ILE A 869 -34.35 9.66 -19.09
CA ILE A 869 -34.45 9.45 -20.54
C ILE A 869 -34.47 7.97 -20.97
N GLY A 870 -34.49 7.04 -20.01
CA GLY A 870 -34.65 5.60 -20.25
C GLY A 870 -33.34 4.83 -20.50
N GLY A 871 -32.18 5.41 -20.20
CA GLY A 871 -30.91 4.70 -20.17
C GLY A 871 -30.87 3.65 -19.04
N VAL A 872 -30.22 2.51 -19.29
CA VAL A 872 -30.16 1.37 -18.35
C VAL A 872 -28.83 1.28 -17.59
N GLY A 873 -27.81 2.00 -18.05
CA GLY A 873 -26.50 2.08 -17.40
C GLY A 873 -25.73 3.33 -17.84
N MET A 874 -24.65 3.64 -17.13
CA MET A 874 -23.81 4.81 -17.42
C MET A 874 -22.33 4.47 -17.27
N ILE A 875 -21.50 4.91 -18.21
CA ILE A 875 -20.05 4.86 -18.10
C ILE A 875 -19.57 6.31 -18.04
N VAL A 876 -18.84 6.68 -17.00
CA VAL A 876 -18.30 8.04 -16.86
C VAL A 876 -16.80 8.02 -17.14
N VAL A 877 -16.35 8.86 -18.07
CA VAL A 877 -14.93 9.05 -18.32
C VAL A 877 -14.40 10.10 -17.35
N ASP A 878 -13.57 9.65 -16.41
CA ASP A 878 -13.05 10.48 -15.31
C ASP A 878 -11.54 10.25 -15.12
N PRO A 879 -10.72 11.30 -15.21
CA PRO A 879 -9.31 11.21 -14.83
C PRO A 879 -9.08 10.74 -13.39
N LEU A 880 -10.07 10.91 -12.49
CA LEU A 880 -10.00 10.59 -11.06
C LEU A 880 -10.72 9.28 -10.70
N ALA A 881 -10.99 8.42 -11.68
CA ALA A 881 -11.88 7.26 -11.56
C ALA A 881 -11.59 6.32 -10.36
N GLN A 882 -10.33 6.21 -9.93
CA GLN A 882 -9.89 5.25 -8.91
C GLN A 882 -10.08 5.76 -7.45
N ASP A 883 -10.16 7.07 -7.24
CA ASP A 883 -10.13 7.66 -5.88
C ASP A 883 -11.51 7.94 -5.28
N ILE A 884 -12.52 8.19 -6.13
CA ILE A 884 -13.88 8.51 -5.68
C ILE A 884 -14.88 7.56 -6.33
N LEU A 885 -15.35 6.60 -5.52
CA LEU A 885 -16.40 5.68 -5.95
C LEU A 885 -17.78 6.21 -5.55
N PHE A 886 -18.75 6.05 -6.44
CA PHE A 886 -20.12 6.49 -6.22
C PHE A 886 -21.11 5.33 -6.36
N GLN A 887 -22.18 5.38 -5.57
CA GLN A 887 -23.38 4.60 -5.79
C GLN A 887 -24.32 5.35 -6.73
N PHE A 888 -24.42 4.89 -7.97
CA PHE A 888 -25.23 5.58 -8.96
C PHE A 888 -26.71 5.17 -8.90
N GLY A 889 -27.11 4.06 -8.27
CA GLY A 889 -28.54 3.65 -8.25
C GLY A 889 -29.12 3.25 -9.62
N LEU A 890 -28.28 3.34 -10.67
CA LEU A 890 -28.32 2.65 -11.95
C LEU A 890 -26.92 2.04 -12.14
N GLN A 891 -26.82 0.98 -12.92
CA GLN A 891 -25.55 0.25 -13.11
C GLN A 891 -24.53 1.16 -13.79
N ALA A 892 -23.47 1.53 -13.08
CA ALA A 892 -22.54 2.52 -13.61
C ALA A 892 -21.12 2.30 -13.15
N THR A 893 -20.20 2.63 -14.03
CA THR A 893 -18.77 2.52 -13.78
C THR A 893 -18.06 3.76 -14.28
N VAL A 894 -16.97 4.08 -13.63
CA VAL A 894 -16.10 5.20 -13.96
C VAL A 894 -14.81 4.63 -14.54
N ILE A 895 -14.40 5.13 -15.70
CA ILE A 895 -13.21 4.66 -16.41
C ILE A 895 -12.23 5.80 -16.62
N THR A 896 -10.95 5.46 -16.70
CA THR A 896 -9.90 6.44 -17.02
C THR A 896 -10.01 6.88 -18.49
N PRO A 897 -9.41 8.03 -18.87
CA PRO A 897 -9.34 8.43 -20.27
C PRO A 897 -8.71 7.36 -21.18
N GLN A 898 -7.70 6.64 -20.69
CA GLN A 898 -7.06 5.53 -21.43
C GLN A 898 -8.03 4.37 -21.68
N ALA A 899 -8.78 3.96 -20.65
CA ALA A 899 -9.83 2.94 -20.79
C ALA A 899 -10.98 3.40 -21.70
N SER A 900 -11.23 4.70 -21.80
CA SER A 900 -12.19 5.28 -22.75
C SER A 900 -11.73 5.12 -24.20
N GLU A 901 -10.44 5.27 -24.49
CA GLU A 901 -9.88 5.02 -25.83
C GLU A 901 -10.08 3.56 -26.26
N GLU A 902 -9.89 2.61 -25.34
CA GLU A 902 -10.17 1.19 -25.58
C GLU A 902 -11.66 0.93 -25.86
N LEU A 903 -12.55 1.56 -25.08
CA LEU A 903 -13.99 1.46 -25.26
C LEU A 903 -14.45 2.06 -26.60
N GLN A 904 -13.86 3.20 -26.99
CA GLN A 904 -14.14 3.86 -28.26
C GLN A 904 -13.71 3.00 -29.45
N ALA A 905 -12.51 2.38 -29.37
CA ALA A 905 -12.04 1.46 -30.39
C ALA A 905 -12.97 0.26 -30.57
N TYR A 906 -13.52 -0.26 -29.46
CA TYR A 906 -14.51 -1.33 -29.50
C TYR A 906 -15.83 -0.91 -30.17
N ILE A 907 -16.39 0.23 -29.76
CA ILE A 907 -17.66 0.75 -30.31
C ILE A 907 -17.55 0.99 -31.81
N ALA A 908 -16.39 1.48 -32.29
CA ALA A 908 -16.16 1.72 -33.71
C ALA A 908 -15.96 0.43 -34.54
N ALA A 909 -15.52 -0.66 -33.92
CA ALA A 909 -15.21 -1.91 -34.61
C ALA A 909 -16.41 -2.87 -34.73
N GLU A 910 -17.44 -2.71 -33.89
CA GLU A 910 -18.57 -3.64 -33.79
C GLU A 910 -19.85 -3.05 -34.41
N MET A 911 -20.62 -3.84 -35.16
CA MET A 911 -21.86 -3.34 -35.79
C MET A 911 -22.98 -3.10 -34.77
N ASN A 912 -23.00 -3.89 -33.69
CA ASN A 912 -23.95 -3.76 -32.59
C ASN A 912 -23.20 -3.83 -31.26
N PRO A 913 -22.53 -2.73 -30.83
CA PRO A 913 -21.72 -2.75 -29.64
C PRO A 913 -22.60 -2.93 -28.41
N VAL A 914 -22.34 -4.00 -27.65
CA VAL A 914 -23.04 -4.34 -26.42
C VAL A 914 -22.05 -4.54 -25.30
N ALA A 915 -22.44 -4.13 -24.10
CA ALA A 915 -21.65 -4.34 -22.90
C ALA A 915 -22.53 -4.71 -21.71
N ARG A 916 -21.88 -5.28 -20.71
CA ARG A 916 -22.42 -5.60 -19.40
C ARG A 916 -21.50 -5.02 -18.34
N ILE A 917 -22.08 -4.40 -17.32
CA ILE A 917 -21.36 -3.97 -16.12
C ILE A 917 -21.77 -4.94 -15.00
N PRO A 918 -20.94 -5.94 -14.64
CA PRO A 918 -21.25 -6.88 -13.57
C PRO A 918 -21.19 -6.20 -12.19
N ARG A 919 -21.51 -6.96 -11.14
CA ARG A 919 -21.30 -6.56 -9.75
C ARG A 919 -19.83 -6.19 -9.49
N THR A 920 -19.62 -5.16 -8.67
CA THR A 920 -18.28 -4.73 -8.24
C THR A 920 -17.56 -5.85 -7.51
N THR A 921 -16.29 -6.05 -7.85
CA THR A 921 -15.41 -7.03 -7.21
C THR A 921 -14.48 -6.32 -6.22
N THR A 922 -14.25 -6.94 -5.07
CA THR A 922 -13.29 -6.45 -4.06
C THR A 922 -11.97 -7.18 -4.23
N PHE A 923 -10.92 -6.44 -4.53
CA PHE A 923 -9.54 -6.93 -4.55
C PHE A 923 -8.82 -6.52 -3.28
N MET A 924 -7.95 -7.40 -2.78
CA MET A 924 -7.21 -7.23 -1.52
C MET A 924 -5.71 -7.34 -1.81
N SER A 925 -4.91 -6.78 -0.90
CA SER A 925 -3.45 -6.74 -1.02
C SER A 925 -2.96 -6.00 -2.27
N THR A 926 -3.65 -4.91 -2.64
CA THR A 926 -3.22 -4.01 -3.72
C THR A 926 -1.84 -3.41 -3.40
N ILE A 927 -0.95 -3.41 -4.39
CA ILE A 927 0.39 -2.83 -4.33
C ILE A 927 0.54 -1.93 -5.58
N PRO A 928 0.99 -0.66 -5.44
CA PRO A 928 1.37 0.00 -4.19
C PRO A 928 0.17 0.52 -3.37
N ALA A 929 0.25 0.42 -2.04
CA ALA A 929 -0.64 1.11 -1.10
C ALA A 929 0.13 1.47 0.20
N PRO A 930 -0.05 2.67 0.76
CA PRO A 930 -0.99 3.70 0.35
C PRO A 930 -0.43 4.58 -0.78
N ALA A 931 -1.33 5.08 -1.62
CA ALA A 931 -1.09 6.19 -2.53
C ALA A 931 -1.89 7.41 -2.05
N MET A 932 -1.40 8.62 -2.35
CA MET A 932 -2.13 9.84 -2.04
C MET A 932 -3.35 9.98 -2.94
N ALA A 933 -4.52 10.19 -2.30
CA ALA A 933 -5.75 10.43 -3.02
C ALA A 933 -5.65 11.76 -3.78
N SER A 934 -5.99 11.75 -5.07
CA SER A 934 -5.95 12.92 -5.94
C SER A 934 -6.74 14.10 -5.39
N PHE A 935 -7.88 13.83 -4.74
CA PHE A 935 -8.74 14.86 -4.18
C PHE A 935 -8.18 15.52 -2.92
N SER A 936 -7.24 14.88 -2.22
CA SER A 936 -6.75 15.38 -0.92
C SER A 936 -6.12 16.76 -1.08
N SER A 937 -6.60 17.74 -0.31
CA SER A 937 -6.03 19.08 -0.29
C SER A 937 -4.55 19.07 0.11
N LYS A 938 -3.77 19.99 -0.46
CA LYS A 938 -2.30 20.02 -0.35
C LYS A 938 -1.82 21.31 0.30
N GLY A 939 -0.66 21.22 0.94
CA GLY A 939 0.10 22.38 1.38
C GLY A 939 0.68 23.20 0.21
N PRO A 940 1.47 24.25 0.49
CA PRO A 940 1.89 24.69 1.82
C PRO A 940 0.75 25.32 2.64
N ASN A 941 0.96 25.51 3.95
CA ASN A 941 0.12 26.36 4.77
C ASN A 941 0.19 27.80 4.24
N ILE A 942 -0.93 28.36 3.80
CA ILE A 942 -0.99 29.70 3.21
C ILE A 942 -0.91 30.84 4.25
N ILE A 943 -1.20 30.54 5.52
CA ILE A 943 -1.18 31.52 6.61
C ILE A 943 0.24 31.63 7.18
N THR A 944 0.84 30.49 7.52
CA THR A 944 2.23 30.42 7.99
C THR A 944 2.99 29.32 7.25
N PRO A 945 3.63 29.64 6.11
CA PRO A 945 4.26 28.61 5.26
C PRO A 945 5.48 27.91 5.90
N ASP A 946 6.01 28.42 7.01
CA ASP A 946 7.02 27.74 7.85
C ASP A 946 6.48 26.49 8.57
N ILE A 947 5.17 26.33 8.64
CA ILE A 947 4.51 25.16 9.24
C ILE A 947 3.99 24.25 8.12
N ILE A 948 4.61 23.08 7.96
CA ILE A 948 4.23 22.10 6.95
C ILE A 948 2.82 21.57 7.27
N LYS A 949 1.95 21.60 6.25
CA LYS A 949 0.60 21.02 6.27
C LYS A 949 0.36 20.24 4.98
N PRO A 950 -0.42 19.15 5.00
CA PRO A 950 -1.04 18.50 6.17
C PRO A 950 0.01 17.92 7.13
N ASP A 951 -0.39 17.44 8.31
CA ASP A 951 0.55 16.92 9.31
C ASP A 951 0.87 15.43 9.09
N VAL A 952 -0.12 14.66 8.66
CA VAL A 952 -0.06 13.20 8.45
C VAL A 952 -1.10 12.79 7.40
N THR A 953 -0.96 11.61 6.80
CA THR A 953 -2.00 10.98 5.97
C THR A 953 -2.51 9.68 6.59
N ALA A 954 -3.78 9.36 6.36
CA ALA A 954 -4.43 8.14 6.84
C ALA A 954 -5.41 7.59 5.79
N PRO A 955 -5.90 6.35 5.95
CA PRO A 955 -6.86 5.77 5.01
C PRO A 955 -8.13 6.62 4.91
N GLY A 956 -8.41 7.16 3.72
CA GLY A 956 -9.56 8.03 3.46
C GLY A 956 -10.29 7.70 2.17
N VAL A 957 -9.86 6.68 1.43
CA VAL A 957 -10.46 6.29 0.15
C VAL A 957 -11.25 5.00 0.34
N ASN A 958 -12.51 5.01 -0.10
CA ASN A 958 -13.40 3.85 -0.12
C ASN A 958 -13.56 3.18 1.25
N ILE A 959 -13.83 3.96 2.30
CA ILE A 959 -13.96 3.46 3.68
C ILE A 959 -15.39 2.96 3.93
N LEU A 960 -15.51 1.72 4.42
CA LEU A 960 -16.79 1.11 4.82
C LEU A 960 -17.06 1.38 6.30
N ALA A 961 -18.13 2.11 6.62
CA ALA A 961 -18.55 2.38 8.00
C ALA A 961 -20.08 2.52 8.10
N ALA A 962 -20.61 2.72 9.30
CA ALA A 962 -22.05 2.83 9.54
C ALA A 962 -22.66 4.00 8.77
N TRP A 963 -23.91 3.86 8.37
CA TRP A 963 -24.62 4.86 7.58
C TRP A 963 -26.03 5.10 8.12
N SER A 964 -26.55 6.30 7.88
CA SER A 964 -27.95 6.62 8.17
C SER A 964 -28.85 5.98 7.11
N PRO A 965 -29.75 5.03 7.47
CA PRO A 965 -30.59 4.32 6.50
C PRO A 965 -31.59 5.21 5.77
N VAL A 966 -31.81 6.45 6.23
CA VAL A 966 -32.68 7.45 5.61
C VAL A 966 -31.96 8.35 4.59
N SER A 967 -30.62 8.30 4.53
CA SER A 967 -29.82 9.04 3.55
C SER A 967 -29.78 8.30 2.22
N LEU A 968 -30.88 8.42 1.46
CA LEU A 968 -31.11 7.69 0.21
C LEU A 968 -30.41 8.32 -1.00
N SER A 969 -30.14 9.62 -0.98
CA SER A 969 -29.52 10.34 -2.12
C SER A 969 -28.11 9.81 -2.42
N SER A 970 -27.31 9.63 -1.37
CA SER A 970 -25.92 9.15 -1.40
C SER A 970 -25.76 7.66 -1.67
N THR A 971 -26.86 6.89 -1.65
CA THR A 971 -26.89 5.42 -1.74
C THR A 971 -27.72 4.92 -2.92
N GLY A 972 -27.92 5.77 -3.93
CA GLY A 972 -28.63 5.37 -5.15
C GLY A 972 -30.13 5.13 -4.95
N GLY A 973 -30.74 5.75 -3.94
CA GLY A 973 -32.16 5.62 -3.61
C GLY A 973 -32.48 4.41 -2.74
N ARG A 974 -31.49 3.77 -2.11
CA ARG A 974 -31.64 2.54 -1.33
C ARG A 974 -31.26 2.76 0.12
N SER A 975 -31.95 2.06 1.02
CA SER A 975 -31.64 2.10 2.45
C SER A 975 -30.53 1.11 2.77
N TYR A 976 -29.47 1.57 3.43
CA TYR A 976 -28.36 0.73 3.90
C TYR A 976 -27.89 1.14 5.29
N ASP A 977 -27.49 0.15 6.08
CA ASP A 977 -26.90 0.34 7.41
C ASP A 977 -25.41 0.68 7.35
N TYR A 978 -24.76 0.39 6.22
CA TYR A 978 -23.33 0.61 5.98
C TYR A 978 -23.11 1.17 4.58
N ASN A 979 -22.15 2.08 4.45
CA ASN A 979 -21.83 2.73 3.18
C ASN A 979 -20.31 2.87 2.97
N ILE A 980 -19.91 2.94 1.71
CA ILE A 980 -18.53 3.11 1.26
C ILE A 980 -18.40 4.50 0.66
N ILE A 981 -17.58 5.36 1.29
CA ILE A 981 -17.33 6.72 0.81
C ILE A 981 -15.85 7.09 0.93
N SER A 982 -15.44 8.12 0.18
CA SER A 982 -14.08 8.66 0.16
C SER A 982 -14.06 10.12 0.62
N GLY A 983 -12.98 10.52 1.29
CA GLY A 983 -12.73 11.90 1.67
C GLY A 983 -11.66 12.01 2.75
N THR A 984 -11.03 13.19 2.88
CA THR A 984 -10.24 13.53 4.08
C THR A 984 -11.08 13.46 5.35
N SER A 985 -12.40 13.63 5.23
CA SER A 985 -13.41 13.37 6.25
C SER A 985 -13.42 11.94 6.78
N MET A 986 -12.97 10.95 6.00
CA MET A 986 -12.84 9.55 6.44
C MET A 986 -11.44 9.25 6.97
N ALA A 987 -10.42 10.01 6.55
CA ALA A 987 -9.07 9.90 7.08
C ALA A 987 -8.94 10.50 8.50
N CYS A 988 -9.57 11.66 8.73
CA CYS A 988 -9.62 12.33 10.04
C CYS A 988 -10.00 11.39 11.20
N PRO A 989 -11.14 10.66 11.16
CA PRO A 989 -11.55 9.77 12.24
C PRO A 989 -10.60 8.59 12.47
N HIS A 990 -9.81 8.18 11.46
CA HIS A 990 -8.77 7.18 11.68
C HIS A 990 -7.69 7.72 12.63
N VAL A 991 -7.27 8.96 12.42
CA VAL A 991 -6.28 9.63 13.28
C VAL A 991 -6.87 9.94 14.66
N SER A 992 -8.15 10.31 14.76
CA SER A 992 -8.82 10.51 16.05
C SER A 992 -8.86 9.24 16.89
N ALA A 993 -9.08 8.07 16.26
CA ALA A 993 -9.06 6.79 16.97
C ALA A 993 -7.65 6.44 17.48
N VAL A 994 -6.61 6.73 16.70
CA VAL A 994 -5.22 6.55 17.14
C VAL A 994 -4.89 7.51 18.28
N ALA A 995 -5.33 8.77 18.20
CA ALA A 995 -5.20 9.71 19.31
C ALA A 995 -5.91 9.23 20.58
N ALA A 996 -7.09 8.60 20.45
CA ALA A 996 -7.79 7.98 21.58
C ALA A 996 -7.02 6.80 22.19
N ILE A 997 -6.39 5.96 21.36
CA ILE A 997 -5.51 4.87 21.82
C ILE A 997 -4.28 5.42 22.56
N LEU A 998 -3.67 6.48 22.04
CA LEU A 998 -2.53 7.13 22.67
C LEU A 998 -2.95 7.80 23.99
N LYS A 999 -4.10 8.46 24.04
CA LYS A 999 -4.61 9.05 25.28
C LYS A 999 -4.94 8.00 26.34
N ALA A 1000 -5.46 6.83 25.94
CA ALA A 1000 -5.68 5.72 26.86
C ALA A 1000 -4.37 5.12 27.38
N SER A 1001 -3.35 5.03 26.52
CA SER A 1001 -2.04 4.44 26.86
C SER A 1001 -1.18 5.42 27.66
N HIS A 1002 -1.32 6.72 27.39
CA HIS A 1002 -0.56 7.82 27.98
C HIS A 1002 -1.49 8.95 28.44
N PRO A 1003 -2.26 8.78 29.54
CA PRO A 1003 -3.26 9.76 29.96
C PRO A 1003 -2.71 11.15 30.27
N SER A 1004 -1.44 11.24 30.68
CA SER A 1004 -0.75 12.48 31.03
C SER A 1004 -0.21 13.26 29.82
N TRP A 1005 -0.19 12.67 28.62
CA TRP A 1005 0.34 13.35 27.45
C TRP A 1005 -0.53 14.54 27.05
N SER A 1006 0.16 15.62 26.69
CA SER A 1006 -0.42 16.84 26.12
C SER A 1006 -0.95 16.58 24.71
N PRO A 1007 -1.80 17.47 24.17
CA PRO A 1007 -2.19 17.40 22.76
C PRO A 1007 -1.00 17.43 21.79
N ALA A 1008 0.02 18.23 22.10
CA ALA A 1008 1.24 18.33 21.31
C ALA A 1008 2.07 17.03 21.34
N ALA A 1009 2.16 16.37 22.48
CA ALA A 1009 2.85 15.08 22.64
C ALA A 1009 2.20 13.97 21.80
N ILE A 1010 0.86 13.85 21.88
CA ILE A 1010 0.09 12.88 21.07
C ILE A 1010 0.26 13.17 19.58
N LYS A 1011 0.15 14.44 19.19
CA LYS A 1011 0.40 14.88 17.81
C LYS A 1011 1.82 14.54 17.35
N SER A 1012 2.82 14.81 18.18
CA SER A 1012 4.21 14.49 17.87
C SER A 1012 4.41 13.00 17.67
N ALA A 1013 3.88 12.15 18.55
CA ALA A 1013 4.03 10.71 18.45
C ALA A 1013 3.45 10.15 17.14
N ILE A 1014 2.28 10.67 16.71
CA ILE A 1014 1.66 10.30 15.43
C ILE A 1014 2.52 10.75 14.25
N MET A 1015 3.02 11.99 14.26
CA MET A 1015 3.80 12.54 13.16
C MET A 1015 5.17 11.86 13.02
N THR A 1016 5.93 11.74 14.11
CA THR A 1016 7.34 11.31 14.06
C THR A 1016 7.52 9.82 13.76
N THR A 1017 6.46 9.03 13.93
CA THR A 1017 6.46 7.59 13.68
C THR A 1017 5.76 7.21 12.37
N ALA A 1018 5.22 8.20 11.64
CA ALA A 1018 4.58 8.01 10.35
C ALA A 1018 5.59 7.52 9.27
N SER A 1019 5.12 6.66 8.38
CA SER A 1019 5.93 6.09 7.30
C SER A 1019 5.80 6.89 6.01
N PRO A 1020 6.88 7.39 5.40
CA PRO A 1020 6.82 7.96 4.05
C PRO A 1020 6.77 6.89 2.95
N LEU A 1021 6.75 5.60 3.33
CA LEU A 1021 6.84 4.45 2.43
C LEU A 1021 5.49 3.72 2.31
N ASP A 1022 5.26 3.14 1.14
CA ASP A 1022 4.18 2.22 0.83
C ASP A 1022 4.51 0.77 1.19
N ASN A 1023 3.54 -0.13 0.97
CA ASN A 1023 3.66 -1.56 1.23
C ASN A 1023 4.62 -2.30 0.28
N SER A 1024 5.17 -1.64 -0.74
CA SER A 1024 6.27 -2.13 -1.58
C SER A 1024 7.65 -1.69 -1.07
N GLY A 1025 7.70 -0.86 -0.03
CA GLY A 1025 8.93 -0.27 0.49
C GLY A 1025 9.42 0.96 -0.29
N ASN A 1026 8.63 1.44 -1.26
CA ASN A 1026 8.94 2.65 -2.03
C ASN A 1026 8.27 3.88 -1.41
N TYR A 1027 8.72 5.08 -1.76
CA TYR A 1027 8.04 6.31 -1.33
C TYR A 1027 6.60 6.37 -1.84
N ILE A 1028 5.69 6.84 -0.98
CA ILE A 1028 4.28 7.06 -1.32
C ILE A 1028 4.19 7.92 -2.59
N ARG A 1029 3.27 7.57 -3.49
CA ARG A 1029 3.07 8.24 -4.77
C ARG A 1029 1.73 8.98 -4.83
N ARG A 1030 1.61 9.93 -5.75
CA ARG A 1030 0.36 10.63 -6.08
C ARG A 1030 -0.44 9.83 -7.09
N HIS A 1031 -1.75 9.79 -6.90
CA HIS A 1031 -2.68 9.36 -7.94
C HIS A 1031 -3.18 10.59 -8.74
N PRO A 1032 -3.45 10.49 -10.06
CA PRO A 1032 -3.21 9.34 -10.97
C PRO A 1032 -1.82 9.33 -11.62
N ASP A 1033 -1.04 10.40 -11.47
CA ASP A 1033 0.20 10.60 -12.26
C ASP A 1033 1.39 9.74 -11.81
N ASN A 1034 1.25 9.02 -10.70
CA ASN A 1034 2.24 8.13 -10.10
C ASN A 1034 3.56 8.84 -9.73
N SER A 1035 3.53 10.17 -9.58
CA SER A 1035 4.68 10.97 -9.17
C SER A 1035 4.97 10.78 -7.68
N ILE A 1036 6.23 10.98 -7.25
CA ILE A 1036 6.61 10.82 -5.83
C ILE A 1036 5.93 11.90 -4.99
N ALA A 1037 5.14 11.50 -4.00
CA ALA A 1037 4.48 12.40 -3.06
C ALA A 1037 5.52 13.08 -2.15
N ASN A 1038 5.23 14.30 -1.72
CA ASN A 1038 6.10 15.10 -0.88
C ASN A 1038 5.38 15.48 0.44
N PRO A 1039 6.08 16.10 1.40
CA PRO A 1039 5.48 16.52 2.67
C PRO A 1039 4.26 17.44 2.58
N PHE A 1040 4.02 18.16 1.47
CA PHE A 1040 2.77 18.91 1.28
C PHE A 1040 1.61 18.05 0.80
N ASP A 1041 1.84 16.80 0.40
CA ASP A 1041 0.78 15.83 0.13
C ASP A 1041 0.44 15.02 1.38
N TYR A 1042 1.43 14.44 2.07
CA TYR A 1042 1.22 13.48 3.17
C TYR A 1042 1.64 13.97 4.56
N GLY A 1043 2.23 15.16 4.68
CA GLY A 1043 2.84 15.63 5.92
C GLY A 1043 4.06 14.81 6.32
N SER A 1044 3.97 14.12 7.47
CA SER A 1044 5.04 13.28 7.98
C SER A 1044 5.08 11.87 7.36
N GLY A 1045 3.96 11.43 6.79
CA GLY A 1045 3.81 10.12 6.15
C GLY A 1045 2.46 9.49 6.47
N HIS A 1046 2.29 8.21 6.10
CA HIS A 1046 1.14 7.40 6.47
C HIS A 1046 1.22 6.99 7.94
N ILE A 1047 0.11 7.13 8.65
CA ILE A 1047 0.02 6.88 10.09
C ILE A 1047 0.42 5.45 10.48
N ASN A 1048 1.17 5.32 11.57
CA ASN A 1048 1.59 4.03 12.13
C ASN A 1048 1.18 3.92 13.61
N PRO A 1049 -0.02 3.39 13.93
CA PRO A 1049 -0.51 3.35 15.30
C PRO A 1049 0.39 2.57 16.26
N VAL A 1050 1.00 1.49 15.78
CA VAL A 1050 1.82 0.61 16.63
C VAL A 1050 3.09 1.31 17.08
N ALA A 1051 3.76 2.01 16.16
CA ALA A 1051 4.95 2.79 16.50
C ALA A 1051 4.61 4.05 17.31
N ALA A 1052 3.45 4.66 17.08
CA ALA A 1052 3.05 5.89 17.78
C ALA A 1052 2.82 5.68 19.30
N ILE A 1053 2.52 4.45 19.75
CA ILE A 1053 2.37 4.17 21.19
C ILE A 1053 3.71 4.32 21.92
N ASP A 1054 4.83 3.97 21.28
CA ASP A 1054 6.17 4.10 21.85
C ASP A 1054 7.10 4.84 20.86
N PRO A 1055 6.95 6.17 20.74
CA PRO A 1055 7.71 6.96 19.78
C PRO A 1055 9.16 7.19 20.22
N GLY A 1056 9.49 6.92 21.48
CA GLY A 1056 10.80 7.22 22.10
C GLY A 1056 11.06 8.70 22.40
N LEU A 1057 10.87 9.60 21.42
CA LEU A 1057 10.98 11.05 21.60
C LEU A 1057 9.73 11.77 21.10
N ILE A 1058 9.37 12.86 21.80
CA ILE A 1058 8.27 13.75 21.42
C ILE A 1058 8.70 15.22 21.39
N TYR A 1059 8.14 15.98 20.45
CA TYR A 1059 8.20 17.44 20.39
C TYR A 1059 6.98 18.01 21.11
N ASP A 1060 7.17 18.38 22.36
CA ASP A 1060 6.10 18.91 23.21
C ASP A 1060 6.12 20.44 23.22
N TYR A 1061 4.94 21.05 23.31
CA TYR A 1061 4.76 22.50 23.41
C TYR A 1061 3.42 22.81 24.10
N ASN A 1062 3.33 23.99 24.70
CA ASN A 1062 2.16 24.41 25.49
C ASN A 1062 1.46 25.66 24.90
N THR A 1063 0.49 26.21 25.61
CA THR A 1063 -0.23 27.42 25.19
C THR A 1063 0.71 28.63 25.06
N ASP A 1064 1.71 28.76 25.94
CA ASP A 1064 2.66 29.87 25.88
C ASP A 1064 3.52 29.81 24.59
N ASP A 1065 3.90 28.61 24.15
CA ASP A 1065 4.59 28.44 22.87
C ASP A 1065 3.71 28.87 21.68
N ILE A 1066 2.39 28.62 21.75
CA ILE A 1066 1.43 29.06 20.73
C ILE A 1066 1.29 30.59 20.75
N ILE A 1067 1.25 31.20 21.93
CA ILE A 1067 1.19 32.66 22.07
C ILE A 1067 2.46 33.29 21.49
N ASP A 1068 3.64 32.75 21.82
CA ASP A 1068 4.92 33.20 21.26
C ASP A 1068 4.94 33.04 19.73
N PHE A 1069 4.32 31.98 19.19
CA PHE A 1069 4.12 31.80 17.74
C PHE A 1069 3.16 32.84 17.14
N LEU A 1070 2.02 33.11 17.76
CA LEU A 1070 1.05 34.10 17.28
C LEU A 1070 1.65 35.51 17.27
N CYS A 1071 2.43 35.87 18.28
CA CYS A 1071 3.20 37.11 18.33
C CYS A 1071 4.11 37.28 17.11
N SER A 1072 4.84 36.23 16.74
CA SER A 1072 5.73 36.23 15.57
C SER A 1072 5.00 36.30 14.22
N ASN A 1073 3.69 36.06 14.21
CA ASN A 1073 2.82 36.20 13.05
C ASN A 1073 1.94 37.46 13.11
N GLY A 1074 2.31 38.44 13.95
CA GLY A 1074 1.69 39.78 13.96
C GLY A 1074 0.52 39.97 14.92
N ALA A 1075 0.27 39.03 15.85
CA ALA A 1075 -0.73 39.23 16.89
C ALA A 1075 -0.33 40.36 17.86
N ASN A 1076 -1.27 41.25 18.19
CA ASN A 1076 -1.04 42.33 19.16
C ASN A 1076 -1.49 41.97 20.58
N SER A 1077 -1.03 42.72 21.58
CA SER A 1077 -1.33 42.47 23.00
C SER A 1077 -2.83 42.53 23.33
N THR A 1078 -3.61 43.37 22.62
CA THR A 1078 -5.07 43.43 22.80
C THR A 1078 -5.76 42.17 22.32
N GLN A 1079 -5.36 41.63 21.16
CA GLN A 1079 -5.87 40.38 20.62
C GLN A 1079 -5.53 39.20 21.55
N LEU A 1080 -4.29 39.14 22.04
CA LEU A 1080 -3.86 38.09 22.96
C LEU A 1080 -4.57 38.17 24.32
N LYS A 1081 -4.71 39.37 24.89
CA LYS A 1081 -5.47 39.58 26.13
C LYS A 1081 -6.91 39.09 26.00
N THR A 1082 -7.53 39.34 24.85
CA THR A 1082 -8.91 38.91 24.56
C THR A 1082 -9.02 37.39 24.40
N LEU A 1083 -7.96 36.72 23.92
CA LEU A 1083 -7.99 35.28 23.63
C LEU A 1083 -7.92 34.38 24.89
N ILE A 1084 -7.26 34.82 25.96
CA ILE A 1084 -7.00 33.99 27.16
C ILE A 1084 -7.40 34.66 28.48
N ASP A 1085 -7.99 35.86 28.42
CA ASP A 1085 -8.42 36.66 29.57
C ASP A 1085 -7.31 36.88 30.62
N GLN A 1086 -6.07 37.03 30.14
CA GLN A 1086 -4.87 37.29 30.94
C GLN A 1086 -4.01 38.35 30.26
N GLU A 1087 -3.37 39.22 31.05
CA GLU A 1087 -2.38 40.16 30.49
C GLU A 1087 -1.14 39.40 30.04
N GLN A 1088 -1.07 39.12 28.74
CA GLN A 1088 0.12 38.59 28.09
C GLN A 1088 0.70 39.62 27.13
N SER A 1089 2.01 39.80 27.23
CA SER A 1089 2.81 40.61 26.33
C SER A 1089 3.71 39.70 25.50
N CYS A 1090 3.82 39.95 24.20
CA CYS A 1090 4.81 39.28 23.36
C CYS A 1090 6.22 39.46 23.93
N LYS A 1091 6.95 38.36 24.11
CA LYS A 1091 8.33 38.39 24.61
C LYS A 1091 9.26 38.92 23.52
N GLU A 1092 10.10 39.89 23.88
CA GLU A 1092 11.14 40.44 22.99
C GLU A 1092 12.51 39.82 23.31
N PRO A 1093 13.29 39.40 22.29
CA PRO A 1093 12.98 39.43 20.87
C PRO A 1093 11.97 38.32 20.47
N LEU A 1094 11.13 38.62 19.48
CA LEU A 1094 10.16 37.67 18.94
C LEU A 1094 10.81 36.37 18.43
N LYS A 1095 10.23 35.22 18.80
CA LYS A 1095 10.69 33.88 18.39
C LYS A 1095 10.17 33.53 17.01
N LEU A 1096 11.02 33.60 15.99
CA LEU A 1096 10.67 33.33 14.59
C LEU A 1096 9.86 32.04 14.40
N SER A 1097 8.86 32.05 13.50
CA SER A 1097 7.87 30.99 13.32
C SER A 1097 8.48 29.60 13.07
N TYR A 1098 9.57 29.51 12.30
CA TYR A 1098 10.27 28.25 12.05
C TYR A 1098 10.92 27.62 13.31
N ASN A 1099 11.09 28.39 14.40
CA ASN A 1099 11.56 27.90 15.72
C ASN A 1099 10.43 27.43 16.64
N PHE A 1100 9.17 27.45 16.18
CA PHE A 1100 8.09 26.76 16.89
C PHE A 1100 8.45 25.28 17.05
N ASN A 1101 8.24 24.70 18.24
CA ASN A 1101 8.73 23.36 18.58
C ASN A 1101 7.88 22.26 17.93
N TYR A 1102 7.84 22.25 16.61
CA TYR A 1102 6.96 21.45 15.80
C TYR A 1102 7.66 20.18 15.28
N PRO A 1103 6.95 19.04 15.13
CA PRO A 1103 7.53 17.78 14.64
C PRO A 1103 8.00 17.80 13.18
N SER A 1104 7.82 18.91 12.46
CA SER A 1104 8.37 19.14 11.13
C SER A 1104 9.16 20.45 11.07
N ILE A 1105 9.98 20.61 10.04
CA ILE A 1105 10.84 21.79 9.87
C ILE A 1105 10.53 22.45 8.52
N GLY A 1106 9.84 23.60 8.56
CA GLY A 1106 9.62 24.44 7.39
C GLY A 1106 10.43 25.74 7.50
N VAL A 1107 11.02 26.18 6.39
CA VAL A 1107 11.63 27.52 6.24
C VAL A 1107 11.22 28.09 4.88
N ALA A 1108 10.20 28.94 4.87
CA ALA A 1108 9.52 29.38 3.66
C ALA A 1108 10.23 30.50 2.90
N ASN A 1109 11.20 31.17 3.51
CA ASN A 1109 12.01 32.19 2.85
C ASN A 1109 13.43 32.21 3.43
N MET A 1110 14.29 31.33 2.93
CA MET A 1110 15.68 31.28 3.35
C MET A 1110 16.55 32.19 2.47
N THR A 1111 16.99 33.31 3.05
CA THR A 1111 17.96 34.26 2.45
C THR A 1111 19.35 34.03 3.07
N GLY A 1112 20.05 33.00 2.62
CA GLY A 1112 21.35 32.60 3.17
C GLY A 1112 21.26 31.58 4.31
N PHE A 1113 22.24 31.60 5.22
CA PHE A 1113 22.34 30.63 6.33
C PHE A 1113 21.21 30.83 7.36
N VAL A 1114 20.54 29.75 7.77
CA VAL A 1114 19.49 29.76 8.80
C VAL A 1114 19.69 28.64 9.81
N SER A 1115 19.54 28.95 11.10
CA SER A 1115 19.54 27.97 12.18
C SER A 1115 18.14 27.80 12.77
N VAL A 1116 17.67 26.56 12.86
CA VAL A 1116 16.39 26.19 13.45
C VAL A 1116 16.61 25.39 14.73
N TYR A 1117 15.88 25.71 15.80
CA TYR A 1117 16.01 25.10 17.12
C TYR A 1117 14.80 24.22 17.45
N ARG A 1118 15.06 23.09 18.10
CA ARG A 1118 14.04 22.15 18.57
C ARG A 1118 14.37 21.62 19.96
N ILE A 1119 13.34 21.21 20.68
CA ILE A 1119 13.43 20.55 21.99
C ILE A 1119 12.65 19.26 21.90
N VAL A 1120 13.29 18.15 22.29
CA VAL A 1120 12.66 16.84 22.38
C VAL A 1120 12.65 16.36 23.82
N THR A 1121 11.54 15.73 24.21
CA THR A 1121 11.37 15.08 25.51
C THR A 1121 11.47 13.57 25.31
N TYR A 1122 12.27 12.90 26.15
CA TYR A 1122 12.38 11.44 26.13
C TYR A 1122 11.24 10.79 26.89
N VAL A 1123 10.56 9.83 26.26
CA VAL A 1123 9.39 9.12 26.82
C VAL A 1123 9.60 7.60 26.86
N GLY A 1124 10.85 7.14 26.65
CA GLY A 1124 11.20 5.74 26.73
C GLY A 1124 11.74 5.32 28.11
N ASN A 1125 12.06 4.04 28.23
CA ASN A 1125 12.59 3.45 29.46
C ASN A 1125 14.11 3.26 29.42
N GLY A 1126 14.79 3.77 30.46
CA GLY A 1126 16.23 3.58 30.68
C GLY A 1126 17.13 4.50 29.84
N PRO A 1127 18.46 4.42 30.02
CA PRO A 1127 19.40 5.28 29.31
C PRO A 1127 19.51 4.90 27.83
N THR A 1128 19.55 5.90 26.95
CA THR A 1128 19.63 5.71 25.50
C THR A 1128 20.35 6.86 24.79
N VAL A 1129 20.90 6.58 23.60
CA VAL A 1129 21.55 7.57 22.75
C VAL A 1129 20.89 7.58 21.38
N TYR A 1130 20.46 8.75 20.93
CA TYR A 1130 19.94 8.96 19.58
C TYR A 1130 21.00 9.58 18.68
N LYS A 1131 21.11 9.07 17.45
CA LYS A 1131 21.96 9.59 16.37
C LYS A 1131 21.10 10.13 15.23
N PRO A 1132 21.47 11.27 14.61
CA PRO A 1132 20.72 11.84 13.52
C PRO A 1132 21.10 11.16 12.19
N ASP A 1133 20.10 10.90 11.36
CA ASP A 1133 20.19 10.52 9.96
C ASP A 1133 19.46 11.59 9.13
N ILE A 1134 20.11 12.14 8.11
CA ILE A 1134 19.65 13.36 7.44
C ILE A 1134 19.58 13.14 5.93
N GLU A 1135 18.40 13.39 5.37
CA GLU A 1135 18.15 13.49 3.94
C GLU A 1135 18.13 14.96 3.55
N PHE A 1136 19.08 15.37 2.70
CA PHE A 1136 19.34 16.78 2.43
C PHE A 1136 18.33 17.32 1.41
N PRO A 1137 17.70 18.49 1.66
CA PRO A 1137 16.96 19.18 0.63
C PRO A 1137 17.87 19.56 -0.54
N SER A 1138 17.38 19.35 -1.77
CA SER A 1138 18.13 19.66 -2.98
C SER A 1138 18.63 21.11 -2.96
N GLY A 1139 19.96 21.32 -3.04
CA GLY A 1139 20.56 22.65 -3.04
C GLY A 1139 20.90 23.21 -1.66
N VAL A 1140 20.72 22.44 -0.58
CA VAL A 1140 20.95 22.88 0.80
C VAL A 1140 21.71 21.82 1.59
N ASN A 1141 22.83 22.24 2.21
CA ASN A 1141 23.54 21.40 3.19
C ASN A 1141 22.91 21.55 4.57
N VAL A 1142 22.76 20.44 5.29
CA VAL A 1142 22.13 20.42 6.62
C VAL A 1142 23.09 19.84 7.64
N THR A 1143 23.31 20.54 8.75
CA THR A 1143 24.10 20.04 9.89
C THR A 1143 23.31 20.12 11.19
N VAL A 1144 23.52 19.17 12.10
CA VAL A 1144 22.80 19.09 13.38
C VAL A 1144 23.78 19.12 14.55
N THR A 1145 23.48 19.94 15.56
CA THR A 1145 24.27 20.10 16.78
C THR A 1145 23.39 19.98 18.02
N PRO A 1146 23.73 19.13 19.01
CA PRO A 1146 24.86 18.19 19.04
C PRO A 1146 24.68 17.03 18.04
N SER A 1147 25.77 16.32 17.72
CA SER A 1147 25.74 15.17 16.80
C SER A 1147 25.08 13.92 17.39
N MET A 1148 24.78 13.91 18.69
CA MET A 1148 24.06 12.85 19.40
C MET A 1148 23.27 13.46 20.56
N LEU A 1149 22.12 12.86 20.90
CA LEU A 1149 21.33 13.20 22.09
C LEU A 1149 21.41 12.03 23.08
N ASN A 1150 21.88 12.30 24.30
CA ASN A 1150 22.08 11.28 25.33
C ASN A 1150 21.07 11.49 26.47
N PHE A 1151 20.14 10.56 26.62
CA PHE A 1151 19.11 10.60 27.65
C PHE A 1151 19.40 9.55 28.71
N THR A 1152 19.17 9.92 29.97
CA THR A 1152 19.40 9.07 31.14
C THR A 1152 18.10 8.61 31.78
N ASN A 1153 17.10 9.50 31.84
CA ASN A 1153 15.84 9.27 32.52
C ASN A 1153 14.65 9.71 31.66
N GLU A 1154 13.52 9.04 31.82
CA GLU A 1154 12.24 9.45 31.24
C GLU A 1154 11.89 10.90 31.67
N GLY A 1155 11.33 11.69 30.75
CA GLY A 1155 10.97 13.08 30.96
C GLY A 1155 12.12 14.09 30.74
N GLU A 1156 13.36 13.62 30.54
CA GLU A 1156 14.50 14.48 30.23
C GLU A 1156 14.29 15.21 28.89
N LYS A 1157 14.58 16.52 28.88
CA LYS A 1157 14.43 17.41 27.72
C LYS A 1157 15.79 17.85 27.22
N LEU A 1158 16.06 17.62 25.94
CA LEU A 1158 17.28 18.10 25.28
C LEU A 1158 16.93 18.96 24.07
N SER A 1159 17.73 20.00 23.86
CA SER A 1159 17.64 20.86 22.69
C SER A 1159 18.66 20.47 21.63
N PHE A 1160 18.31 20.71 20.37
CA PHE A 1160 19.24 20.61 19.25
C PHE A 1160 18.99 21.74 18.25
N ARG A 1161 20.02 22.05 17.48
CA ARG A 1161 20.03 23.04 16.41
C ARG A 1161 20.25 22.35 15.07
N VAL A 1162 19.49 22.76 14.07
CA VAL A 1162 19.62 22.34 12.66
C VAL A 1162 20.03 23.56 11.86
N ASP A 1163 21.20 23.49 11.23
CA ASP A 1163 21.79 24.56 10.44
C ASP A 1163 21.59 24.25 8.95
N PHE A 1164 20.95 25.17 8.23
CA PHE A 1164 20.69 25.10 6.80
C PHE A 1164 21.64 26.04 6.06
N ASN A 1165 22.46 25.48 5.17
CA ASN A 1165 23.44 26.21 4.37
C ASN A 1165 23.15 26.04 2.87
N PRO A 1166 22.47 27.00 2.23
CA PRO A 1166 22.12 26.91 0.81
C PRO A 1166 23.35 27.11 -0.10
N TYR A 1167 23.46 26.28 -1.13
CA TYR A 1167 24.46 26.42 -2.21
C TYR A 1167 23.82 26.53 -3.60
N GLN A 1168 22.50 26.35 -3.71
CA GLN A 1168 21.75 26.51 -4.95
C GLN A 1168 20.36 27.10 -4.67
N ALA A 1169 19.94 28.10 -5.47
CA ALA A 1169 18.60 28.69 -5.37
C ALA A 1169 17.52 27.70 -5.80
N SER A 1170 16.35 27.77 -5.15
CA SER A 1170 15.21 26.89 -5.45
C SER A 1170 14.19 27.53 -6.41
N ASN A 1171 14.51 28.72 -6.96
CA ASN A 1171 13.68 29.47 -7.91
C ASN A 1171 12.21 29.63 -7.46
N GLY A 1172 12.00 29.92 -6.17
CA GLY A 1172 10.68 30.11 -5.58
C GLY A 1172 9.88 28.83 -5.29
N SER A 1173 10.46 27.64 -5.54
CA SER A 1173 9.85 26.35 -5.18
C SER A 1173 10.39 25.82 -3.85
N PHE A 1174 9.59 25.03 -3.14
CA PHE A 1174 10.08 24.28 -1.97
C PHE A 1174 10.91 23.08 -2.40
N VAL A 1175 12.00 22.82 -1.67
CA VAL A 1175 12.80 21.60 -1.74
C VAL A 1175 12.67 20.83 -0.42
N PHE A 1176 12.72 19.50 -0.50
CA PHE A 1176 12.33 18.63 0.62
C PHE A 1176 13.46 17.72 1.06
N GLY A 1177 13.48 17.39 2.36
CA GLY A 1177 14.39 16.44 2.98
C GLY A 1177 13.79 15.88 4.27
N SER A 1178 14.61 15.29 5.13
CA SER A 1178 14.17 14.82 6.44
C SER A 1178 15.30 14.71 7.46
N LEU A 1179 14.94 14.79 8.74
CA LEU A 1179 15.81 14.51 9.88
C LEU A 1179 15.22 13.35 10.68
N THR A 1180 15.96 12.27 10.87
CA THR A 1180 15.53 11.13 11.68
C THR A 1180 16.48 10.91 12.84
N TRP A 1181 15.98 11.02 14.07
CA TRP A 1181 16.72 10.56 15.25
C TRP A 1181 16.48 9.07 15.46
N SER A 1182 17.55 8.27 15.56
CA SER A 1182 17.47 6.83 15.76
C SER A 1182 18.39 6.35 16.89
N ASN A 1183 17.87 5.47 17.74
CA ASN A 1183 18.67 4.71 18.71
C ASN A 1183 18.81 3.22 18.32
N GLY A 1184 18.43 2.87 17.08
CA GLY A 1184 18.39 1.49 16.57
C GLY A 1184 17.08 0.74 16.85
N ILE A 1185 16.21 1.28 17.71
CA ILE A 1185 14.87 0.74 18.02
C ILE A 1185 13.80 1.74 17.56
N HIS A 1186 13.83 2.94 18.12
CA HIS A 1186 12.94 4.04 17.79
C HIS A 1186 13.51 4.83 16.61
N ARG A 1187 12.62 5.28 15.72
CA ARG A 1187 12.93 6.19 14.62
C ARG A 1187 11.99 7.38 14.72
N VAL A 1188 12.55 8.55 14.99
CA VAL A 1188 11.80 9.80 15.22
C VAL A 1188 12.08 10.71 14.04
N ARG A 1189 11.22 10.66 13.02
CA ARG A 1189 11.42 11.33 11.74
C ARG A 1189 10.66 12.66 11.66
N SER A 1190 11.34 13.70 11.23
CA SER A 1190 10.78 15.04 11.00
C SER A 1190 11.00 15.44 9.53
N PRO A 1191 9.95 15.67 8.73
CA PRO A 1191 10.11 16.13 7.36
C PRO A 1191 10.61 17.58 7.32
N ILE A 1192 11.40 17.90 6.29
CA ILE A 1192 11.98 19.22 6.05
C ILE A 1192 11.43 19.77 4.73
N ALA A 1193 11.03 21.04 4.72
CA ALA A 1193 10.65 21.79 3.50
C ALA A 1193 11.24 23.21 3.56
N VAL A 1194 12.06 23.59 2.58
CA VAL A 1194 12.69 24.91 2.55
C VAL A 1194 12.57 25.56 1.18
N THR A 1195 12.43 26.89 1.11
CA THR A 1195 12.68 27.65 -0.13
C THR A 1195 13.99 28.40 0.00
N VAL A 1196 14.72 28.55 -1.10
CA VAL A 1196 16.05 29.13 -1.13
C VAL A 1196 16.11 30.28 -2.10
N THR A 1197 16.46 31.46 -1.56
CA THR A 1197 16.86 32.62 -2.35
C THR A 1197 18.34 32.88 -2.06
N LEU A 1198 19.19 32.73 -3.09
CA LEU A 1198 20.61 33.11 -2.96
C LEU A 1198 20.71 34.63 -2.96
N VAL A 1199 21.42 35.17 -1.98
CA VAL A 1199 21.73 36.60 -1.85
C VAL A 1199 23.03 36.92 -2.57
#